data_AF-A0A957VDD8-F1
#
_entry.id   AF-A0A957VDD8-F1
#
_cell.length_a   1.000
_cell.length_b   1.000
_cell.length_c   1.000
_cell.angle_alpha   90.00
_cell.angle_beta   90.00
_cell.angle_gamma   90.00
#
_symmetry.space_group_name_H-M   'P 1'
#
loop_
_entity.id
_entity.type
_entity.pdbx_description
1 polymer ?
#
loop_
_entity_poly.entity_id
_entity_poly.type
_entity_poly.pdbx_seq_one_letter_code
_entity_poly.pdbx_strand_id
1 'polypeptide(L)'
;ADLAPQQKHSPRVVVMTPGPHNETYFEHAYLAAYLGYSLVQGDDLTVREGVVSLKSLEGLQPVDVILRRVDDEFCDPLELREDSRLGVAGLLETARRHNVAIANPLGSSVLENPGLMPFLPGLAKALLGQELILPSAATWWCGQPQELDFVLTHLDKLIIKKLSRQPQSRTAFGPLLSQAQRATLREQVKAQPHLFVGQEQVSFSTTPSFIEGRLEARHAVLRSFAVARRGSYIVMPGGLTRSAPDRGNFLVSNQAGGTSKDTWVLTSQPQKHISLWLQANRVEQAFKGSQFLPSRAAENLFWVGRYAERAEATARLLRMILDYLDDEPFGDEAEMACLAHLLRALTEVTATYPGFVGEESEALLVDPVPELLSVALTAERPGSLLSNLRSLARAAFAVRDLWSTDTWRVIEGLEGPWNALHLSETVSLSQMQNELNPLITALMAFAGLSVESMTHEAGWLLLDMGRRLERSQLTMSFIGATLGPEHAEAVQPLLLETVLRTTENVITYRRRYRSYLHVQTVLDLLLLDGTNPRSVVYQLDRLQEHLKQLPQERLAYRLGREERLLLEASTELRLSDTGELSQSSPGSGRREPLDGMLAHLAQLLDEMAQALTLNYFSHAQVPHRLVSAAQADGLPAATNGALKPIEPGEIS
;
A
#
# COMPACT_ATOMS: atom_id res chain seq x y z
N ALA A 1 -26.31 -12.17 3.81
CA ALA A 1 -27.33 -13.11 3.29
C ALA A 1 -28.52 -12.33 2.76
N ASP A 2 -29.27 -11.63 3.61
CA ASP A 2 -30.50 -10.88 3.23
C ASP A 2 -30.32 -9.86 2.09
N LEU A 3 -29.13 -9.27 1.94
CA LEU A 3 -28.82 -8.30 0.89
C LEU A 3 -28.40 -8.95 -0.45
N ALA A 4 -27.99 -10.21 -0.45
CA ALA A 4 -27.47 -10.86 -1.66
C ALA A 4 -28.62 -11.12 -2.65
N PRO A 5 -28.47 -10.79 -3.96
CA PRO A 5 -29.60 -10.86 -4.89
C PRO A 5 -30.22 -12.24 -5.06
N GLN A 6 -29.40 -13.30 -4.99
CA GLN A 6 -29.85 -14.69 -5.07
C GLN A 6 -30.11 -15.32 -3.68
N GLN A 7 -30.11 -14.52 -2.60
CA GLN A 7 -30.27 -14.97 -1.21
C GLN A 7 -29.46 -16.23 -0.85
N LYS A 8 -28.23 -16.33 -1.38
CA LYS A 8 -27.33 -17.45 -1.12
C LYS A 8 -27.11 -17.61 0.38
N HIS A 9 -27.04 -18.85 0.84
CA HIS A 9 -26.75 -19.17 2.24
C HIS A 9 -25.40 -18.59 2.70
N SER A 10 -24.40 -18.59 1.82
CA SER A 10 -23.07 -18.01 2.06
C SER A 10 -22.68 -17.09 0.88
N PRO A 11 -23.13 -15.82 0.88
CA PRO A 11 -22.79 -14.89 -0.19
C PRO A 11 -21.35 -14.43 -0.06
N ARG A 12 -20.67 -14.22 -1.19
CA ARG A 12 -19.35 -13.60 -1.21
C ARG A 12 -19.49 -12.09 -1.02
N VAL A 13 -18.94 -11.60 0.08
CA VAL A 13 -18.93 -10.18 0.44
C VAL A 13 -17.51 -9.65 0.36
N VAL A 14 -17.35 -8.47 -0.25
CA VAL A 14 -16.07 -7.75 -0.33
C VAL A 14 -16.22 -6.33 0.20
N VAL A 15 -15.13 -5.75 0.72
CA VAL A 15 -15.06 -4.34 1.12
C VAL A 15 -14.31 -3.56 0.04
N MET A 16 -15.01 -2.73 -0.74
CA MET A 16 -14.42 -1.94 -1.81
C MET A 16 -13.88 -0.61 -1.27
N THR A 17 -12.58 -0.40 -1.41
CA THR A 17 -11.85 0.77 -0.89
C THR A 17 -11.21 1.58 -2.02
N PRO A 18 -11.10 2.92 -1.90
CA PRO A 18 -10.34 3.73 -2.85
C PRO A 18 -8.82 3.46 -2.76
N GLY A 19 -8.35 2.89 -1.65
CA GLY A 19 -6.96 2.47 -1.47
C GLY A 19 -6.19 3.22 -0.39
N PRO A 20 -4.88 2.93 -0.26
CA PRO A 20 -4.05 3.38 0.84
C PRO A 20 -3.91 4.91 0.99
N HIS A 21 -4.05 5.65 -0.10
CA HIS A 21 -3.94 7.12 -0.09
C HIS A 21 -5.18 7.83 0.48
N ASN A 22 -6.21 7.09 0.89
CA ASN A 22 -7.40 7.65 1.52
C ASN A 22 -7.23 7.81 3.03
N GLU A 23 -7.65 8.96 3.58
CA GLU A 23 -7.54 9.28 5.02
C GLU A 23 -8.22 8.27 5.96
N THR A 24 -9.23 7.53 5.48
CA THR A 24 -9.97 6.53 6.25
C THR A 24 -9.61 5.07 5.88
N TYR A 25 -8.54 4.85 5.10
CA TYR A 25 -8.15 3.51 4.65
C TYR A 25 -7.94 2.52 5.81
N PHE A 26 -7.36 2.97 6.92
CA PHE A 26 -7.21 2.14 8.13
C PHE A 26 -8.55 1.60 8.64
N GLU A 27 -9.60 2.41 8.66
CA GLU A 27 -10.95 1.97 9.06
C GLU A 27 -11.48 0.89 8.10
N HIS A 28 -11.20 1.03 6.79
CA HIS A 28 -11.63 0.06 5.78
C HIS A 28 -10.93 -1.29 5.99
N ALA A 29 -9.61 -1.28 6.18
CA ALA A 29 -8.82 -2.49 6.43
C ALA A 29 -9.21 -3.15 7.75
N TYR A 30 -9.38 -2.37 8.82
CA TYR A 30 -9.84 -2.86 10.11
C TYR A 30 -11.22 -3.53 10.02
N LEU A 31 -12.18 -2.90 9.34
CA LEU A 31 -13.52 -3.46 9.16
C LEU A 31 -13.50 -4.73 8.31
N ALA A 32 -12.70 -4.77 7.24
CA ALA A 32 -12.56 -5.94 6.39
C ALA A 32 -12.00 -7.14 7.20
N ALA A 33 -10.92 -6.93 7.95
CA ALA A 33 -10.33 -7.94 8.82
C ALA A 33 -11.29 -8.38 9.94
N TYR A 34 -11.94 -7.44 10.62
CA TYR A 34 -12.88 -7.73 11.71
C TYR A 34 -14.11 -8.52 11.25
N LEU A 35 -14.59 -8.26 10.03
CA LEU A 35 -15.75 -8.95 9.45
C LEU A 35 -15.39 -10.22 8.67
N GLY A 36 -14.10 -10.47 8.42
CA GLY A 36 -13.63 -11.59 7.61
C GLY A 36 -13.98 -11.47 6.12
N TYR A 37 -13.99 -10.25 5.58
CA TYR A 37 -14.26 -9.98 4.16
C TYR A 37 -12.98 -9.56 3.44
N SER A 38 -12.83 -9.92 2.17
CA SER A 38 -11.70 -9.47 1.36
C SER A 38 -11.76 -7.95 1.14
N LEU A 39 -10.66 -7.26 1.46
CA LEU A 39 -10.46 -5.85 1.11
C LEU A 39 -10.03 -5.75 -0.35
N VAL A 40 -10.77 -4.98 -1.16
CA VAL A 40 -10.58 -4.92 -2.62
C VAL A 40 -10.57 -3.46 -3.11
N GLN A 41 -9.74 -3.15 -4.09
CA GLN A 41 -9.83 -1.93 -4.89
C GLN A 41 -10.62 -2.19 -6.18
N GLY A 42 -10.98 -1.13 -6.91
CA GLY A 42 -11.68 -1.26 -8.20
C GLY A 42 -10.96 -2.20 -9.17
N ASP A 43 -9.63 -2.12 -9.24
CA ASP A 43 -8.80 -2.96 -10.11
C ASP A 43 -8.76 -4.44 -9.69
N ASP A 44 -9.15 -4.78 -8.45
CA ASP A 44 -9.27 -6.17 -8.01
C ASP A 44 -10.56 -6.82 -8.53
N LEU A 45 -11.50 -6.02 -9.04
CA LEU A 45 -12.79 -6.45 -9.55
C LEU A 45 -12.86 -6.30 -11.07
N THR A 46 -13.72 -7.09 -11.71
CA THR A 46 -14.04 -6.98 -13.12
C THR A 46 -15.48 -7.39 -13.37
N VAL A 47 -16.12 -6.80 -14.38
CA VAL A 47 -17.45 -7.21 -14.82
C VAL A 47 -17.30 -8.02 -16.10
N ARG A 48 -17.81 -9.25 -16.09
CA ARG A 48 -17.92 -10.11 -17.29
C ARG A 48 -19.35 -10.63 -17.38
N GLU A 49 -19.96 -10.50 -18.56
CA GLU A 49 -21.33 -10.98 -18.82
C GLU A 49 -22.37 -10.46 -17.79
N GLY A 50 -22.15 -9.24 -17.27
CA GLY A 50 -23.01 -8.63 -16.25
C GLY A 50 -22.85 -9.24 -14.86
N VAL A 51 -21.74 -9.92 -14.55
CA VAL A 51 -21.41 -10.45 -13.22
C VAL A 51 -20.12 -9.78 -12.72
N VAL A 52 -20.15 -9.21 -11.52
CA VAL A 52 -18.93 -8.72 -10.85
C VAL A 52 -18.15 -9.92 -10.33
N SER A 53 -16.88 -10.00 -10.69
CA SER A 53 -15.95 -11.05 -10.25
C SER A 53 -14.70 -10.45 -9.61
N LEU A 54 -14.24 -11.07 -8.54
CA LEU A 54 -12.94 -10.84 -7.90
C LEU A 54 -11.85 -11.55 -8.69
N LYS A 55 -10.78 -10.83 -9.01
CA LYS A 55 -9.53 -11.37 -9.56
C LYS A 55 -8.73 -11.98 -8.41
N SER A 56 -8.70 -13.30 -8.33
CA SER A 56 -7.95 -14.04 -7.31
C SER A 56 -6.89 -14.93 -7.92
N LEU A 57 -5.98 -15.46 -7.09
CA LEU A 57 -5.01 -16.47 -7.54
C LEU A 57 -5.68 -17.73 -8.11
N GLU A 58 -6.91 -18.05 -7.68
CA GLU A 58 -7.70 -19.18 -8.17
C GLU A 58 -8.59 -18.80 -9.37
N GLY A 59 -8.29 -17.69 -10.04
CA GLY A 59 -9.06 -17.15 -11.15
C GLY A 59 -10.20 -16.23 -10.72
N LEU A 60 -11.20 -16.08 -11.60
CA LEU A 60 -12.32 -15.16 -11.40
C LEU A 60 -13.40 -15.74 -10.51
N GLN A 61 -13.71 -15.05 -9.43
CA GLN A 61 -14.64 -15.50 -8.42
C GLN A 61 -15.85 -14.56 -8.29
N PRO A 62 -17.09 -15.02 -8.46
CA PRO A 62 -18.27 -14.13 -8.47
C PRO A 62 -18.50 -13.48 -7.10
N VAL A 63 -18.78 -12.18 -7.11
CA VAL A 63 -19.05 -11.36 -5.92
C VAL A 63 -20.55 -11.08 -5.82
N ASP A 64 -21.14 -11.37 -4.66
CA ASP A 64 -22.58 -11.19 -4.45
C ASP A 64 -22.91 -9.84 -3.80
N VAL A 65 -22.04 -9.36 -2.91
CA VAL A 65 -22.25 -8.12 -2.13
C VAL A 65 -20.96 -7.31 -2.04
N ILE A 66 -21.07 -5.99 -2.27
CA ILE A 66 -19.98 -5.03 -2.11
C ILE A 66 -20.34 -4.07 -0.98
N LEU A 67 -19.60 -4.12 0.13
CA LEU A 67 -19.57 -3.06 1.12
C LEU A 67 -18.65 -1.95 0.61
N ARG A 68 -19.24 -0.87 0.13
CA ARG A 68 -18.55 0.18 -0.59
C ARG A 68 -18.09 1.30 0.33
N ARG A 69 -16.84 1.72 0.14
CA ARG A 69 -16.18 2.87 0.79
C ARG A 69 -15.64 3.90 -0.23
N VAL A 70 -16.16 3.84 -1.45
CA VAL A 70 -15.86 4.74 -2.57
C VAL A 70 -17.11 5.55 -2.87
N ASP A 71 -16.97 6.85 -3.10
CA ASP A 71 -18.10 7.74 -3.41
C ASP A 71 -18.78 7.40 -4.74
N ASP A 72 -20.06 7.75 -4.88
CA ASP A 72 -20.92 7.36 -6.02
C ASP A 72 -20.24 7.64 -7.36
N GLU A 73 -19.82 8.88 -7.59
CA GLU A 73 -19.25 9.32 -8.88
C GLU A 73 -18.05 8.50 -9.33
N PHE A 74 -17.26 7.96 -8.40
CA PHE A 74 -16.04 7.23 -8.72
C PHE A 74 -16.28 5.73 -8.97
N CYS A 75 -17.49 5.22 -8.80
CA CYS A 75 -17.75 3.78 -8.77
C CYS A 75 -17.81 3.09 -10.12
N ASP A 76 -18.19 3.79 -11.19
CA ASP A 76 -18.28 3.24 -12.53
C ASP A 76 -17.83 4.26 -13.58
N PRO A 77 -16.64 4.08 -14.18
CA PRO A 77 -16.14 5.01 -15.19
C PRO A 77 -16.92 4.99 -16.52
N LEU A 78 -17.77 3.99 -16.77
CA LEU A 78 -18.56 3.94 -18.01
C LEU A 78 -19.82 4.81 -17.96
N GLU A 79 -20.39 5.01 -16.77
CA GLU A 79 -21.68 5.71 -16.61
C GLU A 79 -21.63 6.94 -15.72
N LEU A 80 -20.62 7.06 -14.84
CA LEU A 80 -20.53 8.14 -13.86
C LEU A 80 -19.37 9.08 -14.23
N ARG A 81 -18.16 8.80 -13.73
CA ARG A 81 -16.99 9.65 -13.92
C ARG A 81 -15.93 8.96 -14.76
N GLU A 82 -15.78 9.39 -16.01
CA GLU A 82 -14.91 8.77 -17.02
C GLU A 82 -13.42 8.72 -16.64
N ASP A 83 -12.91 9.71 -15.89
CA ASP A 83 -11.52 9.75 -15.42
C ASP A 83 -11.30 8.98 -14.10
N SER A 84 -12.34 8.34 -13.55
CA SER A 84 -12.21 7.54 -12.32
C SER A 84 -11.34 6.31 -12.55
N ARG A 85 -10.39 6.09 -11.63
CA ARG A 85 -9.59 4.87 -11.51
C ARG A 85 -9.91 4.05 -10.25
N LEU A 86 -10.95 4.42 -9.52
CA LEU A 86 -11.29 3.80 -8.23
C LEU A 86 -12.42 2.77 -8.35
N GLY A 87 -13.23 2.90 -9.40
CA GLY A 87 -14.43 2.11 -9.63
C GLY A 87 -14.20 0.86 -10.46
N VAL A 88 -15.29 0.22 -10.84
CA VAL A 88 -15.30 -0.97 -11.70
C VAL A 88 -16.18 -0.68 -12.90
N ALA A 89 -15.62 -0.76 -14.10
CA ALA A 89 -16.36 -0.53 -15.33
C ALA A 89 -17.55 -1.50 -15.45
N GLY A 90 -18.77 -0.96 -15.62
CA GLY A 90 -20.01 -1.74 -15.76
C GLY A 90 -20.63 -2.19 -14.42
N LEU A 91 -20.13 -1.67 -13.29
CA LEU A 91 -20.68 -1.96 -11.97
C LEU A 91 -22.13 -1.49 -11.83
N LEU A 92 -22.45 -0.30 -12.34
CA LEU A 92 -23.77 0.30 -12.21
C LEU A 92 -24.81 -0.52 -12.97
N GLU A 93 -24.52 -0.91 -14.21
CA GLU A 93 -25.36 -1.81 -14.99
C GLU A 93 -25.54 -3.17 -14.30
N THR A 94 -24.47 -3.72 -13.73
CA THR A 94 -24.53 -5.00 -13.00
C THR A 94 -25.42 -4.91 -11.74
N ALA A 95 -25.37 -3.78 -11.04
CA ALA A 95 -26.24 -3.50 -9.90
C ALA A 95 -27.70 -3.33 -10.34
N ARG A 96 -27.98 -2.66 -11.47
CA ARG A 96 -29.34 -2.53 -12.03
C ARG A 96 -29.94 -3.87 -12.44
N ARG A 97 -29.12 -4.79 -12.95
CA ARG A 97 -29.53 -6.17 -13.27
C ARG A 97 -29.76 -7.05 -12.04
N HIS A 98 -29.54 -6.53 -10.84
CA HIS A 98 -29.61 -7.30 -9.59
C HIS A 98 -28.66 -8.50 -9.58
N ASN A 99 -27.49 -8.39 -10.21
CA ASN A 99 -26.47 -9.43 -10.18
C ASN A 99 -25.46 -9.22 -9.04
N VAL A 100 -25.40 -8.01 -8.47
CA VAL A 100 -24.62 -7.66 -7.28
C VAL A 100 -25.42 -6.70 -6.41
N ALA A 101 -25.24 -6.77 -5.09
CA ALA A 101 -25.78 -5.76 -4.17
C ALA A 101 -24.68 -4.84 -3.64
N ILE A 102 -24.94 -3.54 -3.57
CA ILE A 102 -23.98 -2.53 -3.10
C ILE A 102 -24.52 -1.88 -1.82
N ALA A 103 -23.71 -1.87 -0.77
CA ALA A 103 -24.02 -1.24 0.52
C ALA A 103 -23.03 -0.10 0.81
N ASN A 104 -23.43 1.16 0.92
CA ASN A 104 -24.77 1.71 0.64
C ASN A 104 -25.06 1.76 -0.87
N PRO A 105 -26.35 1.67 -1.29
CA PRO A 105 -26.73 1.74 -2.70
C PRO A 105 -26.23 3.01 -3.39
N LEU A 106 -25.88 2.92 -4.67
CA LEU A 106 -25.50 4.09 -5.47
C LEU A 106 -26.68 5.07 -5.54
N GLY A 107 -26.38 6.37 -5.36
CA GLY A 107 -27.39 7.43 -5.33
C GLY A 107 -27.97 7.71 -3.94
N SER A 108 -27.62 6.95 -2.90
CA SER A 108 -28.09 7.23 -1.53
C SER A 108 -27.63 8.59 -1.01
N SER A 109 -26.54 9.13 -1.57
CA SER A 109 -25.98 10.45 -1.25
C SER A 109 -26.97 11.61 -1.44
N VAL A 110 -27.98 11.45 -2.32
CA VAL A 110 -29.04 12.46 -2.51
C VAL A 110 -29.80 12.77 -1.22
N LEU A 111 -29.94 11.78 -0.33
CA LEU A 111 -30.65 11.91 0.94
C LEU A 111 -29.86 12.73 1.97
N GLU A 112 -28.57 12.97 1.74
CA GLU A 112 -27.74 13.83 2.59
C GLU A 112 -27.77 15.31 2.19
N ASN A 113 -28.55 15.65 1.16
CA ASN A 113 -28.69 17.01 0.66
C ASN A 113 -29.41 17.90 1.71
N PRO A 114 -28.76 18.97 2.20
CA PRO A 114 -29.35 19.81 3.23
C PRO A 114 -30.61 20.57 2.75
N GLY A 115 -30.80 20.72 1.44
CA GLY A 115 -32.02 21.26 0.85
C GLY A 115 -33.26 20.39 1.08
N LEU A 116 -33.10 19.11 1.47
CA LEU A 116 -34.22 18.23 1.84
C LEU A 116 -34.70 18.45 3.29
N MET A 117 -33.87 19.04 4.15
CA MET A 117 -34.18 19.22 5.57
C MET A 117 -35.50 19.96 5.86
N PRO A 118 -35.85 21.07 5.14
CA PRO A 118 -37.12 21.77 5.35
C PRO A 118 -38.34 20.86 5.10
N PHE A 119 -38.20 19.85 4.25
CA PHE A 119 -39.28 18.97 3.82
C PHE A 119 -39.40 17.68 4.65
N LEU A 120 -38.41 17.36 5.50
CA LEU A 120 -38.39 16.12 6.28
C LEU A 120 -39.66 15.89 7.13
N PRO A 121 -40.24 16.89 7.82
CA PRO A 121 -41.48 16.69 8.58
C PRO A 121 -42.66 16.26 7.70
N GLY A 122 -42.78 16.85 6.50
CA GLY A 122 -43.81 16.48 5.53
C GLY A 122 -43.57 15.09 4.92
N LEU A 123 -42.31 14.79 4.58
CA LEU A 123 -41.89 13.50 4.05
C LEU A 123 -42.12 12.36 5.06
N ALA A 124 -41.87 12.58 6.35
CA ALA A 124 -42.14 11.59 7.40
C ALA A 124 -43.62 11.21 7.45
N LYS A 125 -44.53 12.19 7.37
CA LYS A 125 -45.98 11.92 7.33
C LYS A 125 -46.38 11.21 6.04
N ALA A 126 -45.88 11.67 4.90
CA ALA A 126 -46.26 11.15 3.59
C ALA A 126 -45.74 9.72 3.34
N LEU A 127 -44.51 9.40 3.77
CA LEU A 127 -43.85 8.12 3.49
C LEU A 127 -43.98 7.10 4.62
N LEU A 128 -43.99 7.55 5.88
CA LEU A 128 -43.99 6.67 7.05
C LEU A 128 -45.30 6.73 7.84
N GLY A 129 -46.19 7.68 7.53
CA GLY A 129 -47.43 7.89 8.30
C GLY A 129 -47.19 8.38 9.72
N GLN A 130 -46.03 8.96 10.01
CA GLN A 130 -45.60 9.33 11.37
C GLN A 130 -45.05 10.75 11.42
N GLU A 131 -45.17 11.39 12.58
CA GLU A 131 -44.47 12.64 12.88
C GLU A 131 -42.96 12.41 13.04
N LEU A 132 -42.16 13.41 12.69
CA LEU A 132 -40.71 13.33 12.84
C LEU A 132 -40.32 13.40 14.33
N ILE A 133 -39.86 12.28 14.90
CA ILE A 133 -39.50 12.16 16.33
C ILE A 133 -38.26 13.01 16.68
N LEU A 134 -37.26 13.03 15.80
CA LEU A 134 -36.03 13.82 15.97
C LEU A 134 -36.07 15.03 15.03
N PRO A 135 -36.44 16.22 15.52
CA PRO A 135 -36.53 17.40 14.67
C PRO A 135 -35.13 17.82 14.17
N SER A 136 -35.08 18.28 12.91
CA SER A 136 -33.88 18.88 12.35
C SER A 136 -33.77 20.36 12.75
N ALA A 137 -32.59 20.95 12.66
CA ALA A 137 -32.43 22.40 12.82
C ALA A 137 -33.26 23.15 11.77
N ALA A 138 -33.83 24.30 12.13
CA ALA A 138 -34.60 25.12 11.20
C ALA A 138 -33.73 25.46 9.98
N THR A 139 -34.23 25.12 8.80
CA THR A 139 -33.48 25.19 7.54
C THR A 139 -34.37 25.85 6.49
N TRP A 140 -33.79 26.77 5.72
CA TRP A 140 -34.44 27.53 4.65
C TRP A 140 -33.70 27.26 3.35
N TRP A 141 -34.40 26.71 2.36
CA TRP A 141 -33.82 26.47 1.04
C TRP A 141 -33.96 27.70 0.18
N CYS A 142 -32.82 28.27 -0.23
CA CYS A 142 -32.79 29.51 -1.00
C CYS A 142 -33.35 29.35 -2.44
N GLY A 143 -33.69 28.13 -2.88
CA GLY A 143 -34.45 27.93 -4.12
C GLY A 143 -35.87 28.50 -4.08
N GLN A 144 -36.42 28.75 -2.89
CA GLN A 144 -37.72 29.38 -2.71
C GLN A 144 -37.56 30.88 -2.41
N PRO A 145 -38.34 31.78 -3.06
CA PRO A 145 -38.11 33.23 -2.95
C PRO A 145 -38.25 33.83 -1.54
N GLN A 146 -39.19 33.33 -0.73
CA GLN A 146 -39.43 33.87 0.63
C GLN A 146 -38.27 33.48 1.57
N GLU A 147 -37.81 32.24 1.44
CA GLU A 147 -36.72 31.64 2.17
C GLU A 147 -35.39 32.31 1.80
N LEU A 148 -35.19 32.60 0.50
CA LEU A 148 -34.04 33.38 0.03
C LEU A 148 -33.98 34.76 0.70
N ASP A 149 -35.08 35.50 0.69
CA ASP A 149 -35.14 36.84 1.30
C ASP A 149 -34.84 36.80 2.80
N PHE A 150 -35.42 35.82 3.51
CA PHE A 150 -35.13 35.58 4.91
C PHE A 150 -33.64 35.32 5.17
N VAL A 151 -33.02 34.44 4.37
CA VAL A 151 -31.60 34.10 4.51
C VAL A 151 -30.69 35.29 4.21
N LEU A 152 -30.96 36.07 3.16
CA LEU A 152 -30.15 37.23 2.78
C LEU A 152 -30.22 38.36 3.83
N THR A 153 -31.37 38.49 4.48
CA THR A 153 -31.64 39.47 5.55
C THR A 153 -30.94 39.08 6.86
N HIS A 154 -30.84 37.78 7.16
CA HIS A 154 -30.31 37.25 8.43
C HIS A 154 -28.97 36.52 8.28
N LEU A 155 -28.17 36.85 7.26
CA LEU A 155 -26.86 36.22 7.01
C LEU A 155 -25.91 36.28 8.21
N ASP A 156 -26.07 37.25 9.11
CA ASP A 156 -25.26 37.42 10.32
C ASP A 156 -25.62 36.46 11.46
N LYS A 157 -26.74 35.71 11.35
CA LYS A 157 -27.25 34.79 12.38
C LYS A 157 -27.34 33.34 11.93
N LEU A 158 -27.13 33.08 10.64
CA LEU A 158 -27.34 31.77 10.03
C LEU A 158 -26.03 31.10 9.63
N ILE A 159 -26.08 29.77 9.56
CA ILE A 159 -25.06 28.94 8.92
C ILE A 159 -25.46 28.74 7.47
N ILE A 160 -24.62 29.13 6.53
CA ILE A 160 -24.88 29.00 5.10
C ILE A 160 -24.13 27.78 4.57
N LYS A 161 -24.87 26.85 3.95
CA LYS A 161 -24.33 25.63 3.36
C LYS A 161 -24.69 25.57 1.89
N LYS A 162 -23.79 25.05 1.07
CA LYS A 162 -24.10 24.67 -0.31
C LYS A 162 -24.68 23.26 -0.35
N LEU A 163 -25.54 23.01 -1.33
CA LEU A 163 -26.12 21.67 -1.57
C LEU A 163 -25.06 20.68 -2.07
N SER A 164 -24.12 21.16 -2.90
CA SER A 164 -23.01 20.34 -3.40
C SER A 164 -21.89 20.23 -2.35
N ARG A 165 -21.53 19.00 -1.99
CA ARG A 165 -20.40 18.67 -1.11
C ARG A 165 -19.12 18.46 -1.92
N GLN A 166 -18.68 19.48 -2.64
CA GLN A 166 -17.31 19.47 -3.17
C GLN A 166 -16.30 19.69 -2.04
N PRO A 167 -15.06 19.18 -2.14
CA PRO A 167 -14.02 19.35 -1.12
C PRO A 167 -13.76 20.82 -0.73
N GLN A 168 -14.03 21.76 -1.64
CA GLN A 168 -13.87 23.20 -1.45
C GLN A 168 -15.15 23.90 -0.92
N SER A 169 -16.24 23.16 -0.74
CA SER A 169 -17.54 23.66 -0.30
C SER A 169 -17.56 23.85 1.22
N ARG A 170 -16.94 24.94 1.69
CA ARG A 170 -16.89 25.26 3.11
C ARG A 170 -18.24 25.77 3.61
N THR A 171 -18.68 25.25 4.75
CA THR A 171 -19.81 25.79 5.50
C THR A 171 -19.43 27.18 6.02
N ALA A 172 -20.26 28.17 5.74
CA ALA A 172 -19.99 29.55 6.14
C ALA A 172 -20.80 29.88 7.40
N PHE A 173 -20.11 30.25 8.48
CA PHE A 173 -20.74 30.64 9.74
C PHE A 173 -20.96 32.15 9.74
N GLY A 174 -22.18 32.56 9.39
CA GLY A 174 -22.58 33.97 9.29
C GLY A 174 -22.07 34.90 10.40
N PRO A 175 -22.22 34.53 11.69
CA PRO A 175 -21.75 35.34 12.82
C PRO A 175 -20.24 35.55 12.88
N LEU A 176 -19.44 34.63 12.31
CA LEU A 176 -17.98 34.68 12.33
C LEU A 176 -17.39 35.45 11.14
N LEU A 177 -18.21 35.79 10.15
CA LEU A 177 -17.75 36.47 8.93
C LEU A 177 -17.66 37.99 9.13
N SER A 178 -16.63 38.59 8.54
CA SER A 178 -16.53 40.05 8.42
C SER A 178 -17.64 40.62 7.52
N GLN A 179 -17.88 41.93 7.61
CA GLN A 179 -18.89 42.58 6.77
C GLN A 179 -18.60 42.41 5.27
N ALA A 180 -17.32 42.51 4.87
CA ALA A 180 -16.89 42.29 3.49
C ALA A 180 -17.13 40.85 3.03
N GLN A 181 -16.78 39.86 3.87
CA GLN A 181 -17.03 38.44 3.58
C GLN A 181 -18.52 38.12 3.45
N ARG A 182 -19.36 38.73 4.31
CA ARG A 182 -20.83 38.59 4.21
C ARG A 182 -21.39 39.20 2.93
N ALA A 183 -20.87 40.34 2.49
CA ALA A 183 -21.26 40.95 1.22
C ALA A 183 -20.91 40.04 0.03
N THR A 184 -19.71 39.45 0.02
CA THR A 184 -19.33 38.48 -1.01
C THR A 184 -20.23 37.24 -0.98
N LEU A 185 -20.51 36.68 0.18
CA LEU A 185 -21.40 35.53 0.33
C LEU A 185 -22.81 35.84 -0.16
N ARG A 186 -23.33 37.03 0.13
CA ARG A 186 -24.63 37.51 -0.34
C ARG A 186 -24.73 37.48 -1.86
N GLU A 187 -23.72 38.01 -2.56
CA GLU A 187 -23.72 38.02 -4.03
C GLU A 187 -23.58 36.61 -4.62
N GLN A 188 -22.81 35.72 -3.98
CA GLN A 188 -22.73 34.31 -4.37
C GLN A 188 -24.08 33.60 -4.25
N VAL A 189 -24.79 33.82 -3.14
CA VAL A 189 -26.13 33.22 -2.92
C VAL A 189 -27.13 33.75 -3.95
N LYS A 190 -27.14 35.06 -4.22
CA LYS A 190 -28.03 35.65 -5.24
C LYS A 190 -27.75 35.13 -6.65
N ALA A 191 -26.49 34.87 -6.99
CA ALA A 191 -26.13 34.38 -8.31
C ALA A 191 -26.70 32.98 -8.60
N GLN A 192 -26.73 32.08 -7.60
CA GLN A 192 -27.22 30.71 -7.76
C GLN A 192 -28.01 30.23 -6.52
N PRO A 193 -29.19 30.82 -6.25
CA PRO A 193 -29.86 30.67 -4.96
C PRO A 193 -30.29 29.24 -4.66
N HIS A 194 -30.70 28.48 -5.68
CA HIS A 194 -31.08 27.06 -5.55
C HIS A 194 -29.96 26.14 -5.04
N LEU A 195 -28.69 26.57 -5.07
CA LEU A 195 -27.54 25.81 -4.58
C LEU A 195 -27.22 26.05 -3.11
N PHE A 196 -27.97 26.90 -2.40
CA PHE A 196 -27.71 27.24 -1.00
C PHE A 196 -28.89 26.94 -0.06
N VAL A 197 -28.55 26.69 1.19
CA VAL A 197 -29.48 26.72 2.32
C VAL A 197 -28.93 27.65 3.40
N GLY A 198 -29.83 28.33 4.10
CA GLY A 198 -29.55 28.89 5.43
C GLY A 198 -30.04 27.92 6.50
N GLN A 199 -29.27 27.73 7.56
CA GLN A 199 -29.63 26.88 8.68
C GLN A 199 -29.43 27.64 9.99
N GLU A 200 -30.35 27.46 10.93
CA GLU A 200 -30.24 28.00 12.28
C GLU A 200 -29.00 27.44 12.98
N GLN A 201 -28.26 28.32 13.67
CA GLN A 201 -27.16 27.89 14.51
C GLN A 201 -27.71 27.33 15.84
N VAL A 202 -27.78 26.01 15.93
CA VAL A 202 -28.17 25.33 17.17
C VAL A 202 -27.04 25.39 18.21
N SER A 203 -27.40 25.54 19.49
CA SER A 203 -26.44 25.47 20.60
C SER A 203 -26.02 24.02 20.84
N PHE A 204 -24.71 23.76 20.88
CA PHE A 204 -24.19 22.42 21.16
C PHE A 204 -24.13 22.15 22.65
N SER A 205 -24.53 20.94 23.07
CA SER A 205 -24.22 20.44 24.42
C SER A 205 -22.72 20.38 24.64
N THR A 206 -22.29 20.53 25.90
CA THR A 206 -20.88 20.40 26.29
C THR A 206 -20.61 19.08 27.00
N THR A 207 -19.39 18.57 26.88
CA THR A 207 -18.87 17.44 27.64
C THR A 207 -17.57 17.86 28.35
N PRO A 208 -17.25 17.31 29.53
CA PRO A 208 -16.01 17.64 30.24
C PRO A 208 -14.79 17.06 29.51
N SER A 209 -13.82 17.89 29.16
CA SER A 209 -12.54 17.51 28.55
C SER A 209 -11.39 17.86 29.50
N PHE A 210 -10.42 16.95 29.62
CA PHE A 210 -9.23 17.16 30.46
C PHE A 210 -8.09 17.75 29.62
N ILE A 211 -7.79 19.02 29.85
CA ILE A 211 -6.81 19.83 29.09
C ILE A 211 -5.88 20.49 30.10
N GLU A 212 -4.57 20.31 29.94
CA GLU A 212 -3.53 20.95 30.77
C GLU A 212 -3.78 20.82 32.30
N GLY A 213 -4.21 19.63 32.74
CA GLY A 213 -4.47 19.35 34.15
C GLY A 213 -5.80 19.88 34.70
N ARG A 214 -6.68 20.44 33.86
CA ARG A 214 -7.98 20.99 34.26
C ARG A 214 -9.13 20.39 33.46
N LEU A 215 -10.31 20.31 34.08
CA LEU A 215 -11.54 19.92 33.39
C LEU A 215 -12.25 21.15 32.84
N GLU A 216 -12.52 21.13 31.53
CA GLU A 216 -13.22 22.20 30.84
C GLU A 216 -14.43 21.68 30.06
N ALA A 217 -15.51 22.46 30.04
CA ALA A 217 -16.67 22.15 29.20
C ALA A 217 -16.37 22.48 27.74
N ARG A 218 -16.38 21.46 26.86
CA ARG A 218 -16.16 21.61 25.41
C ARG A 218 -17.37 21.13 24.64
N HIS A 219 -17.74 21.83 23.57
CA HIS A 219 -18.86 21.40 22.71
C HIS A 219 -18.60 20.01 22.14
N ALA A 220 -19.65 19.20 22.05
CA ALA A 220 -19.54 17.83 21.59
C ALA A 220 -20.61 17.47 20.56
N VAL A 221 -20.24 16.53 19.68
CA VAL A 221 -21.12 15.93 18.67
C VAL A 221 -21.10 14.42 18.84
N LEU A 222 -22.28 13.82 18.86
CA LEU A 222 -22.46 12.37 18.85
C LEU A 222 -22.86 11.91 17.46
N ARG A 223 -22.10 10.95 16.91
CA ARG A 223 -22.49 10.20 15.72
C ARG A 223 -22.90 8.78 16.12
N SER A 224 -24.16 8.46 15.93
CA SER A 224 -24.70 7.09 16.10
C SER A 224 -24.79 6.39 14.75
N PHE A 225 -24.76 5.06 14.76
CA PHE A 225 -24.82 4.25 13.54
C PHE A 225 -26.05 3.35 13.57
N ALA A 226 -26.81 3.35 12.49
CA ALA A 226 -27.97 2.50 12.30
C ALA A 226 -27.74 1.53 11.13
N VAL A 227 -28.13 0.27 11.31
CA VAL A 227 -27.99 -0.78 10.30
C VAL A 227 -29.36 -1.28 9.92
N ALA A 228 -29.65 -1.35 8.61
CA ALA A 228 -30.90 -1.91 8.12
C ALA A 228 -30.96 -3.43 8.38
N ARG A 229 -32.08 -3.91 8.91
CA ARG A 229 -32.35 -5.33 9.17
C ARG A 229 -33.84 -5.64 9.01
N ARG A 230 -34.18 -6.60 8.14
CA ARG A 230 -35.55 -7.12 7.95
C ARG A 230 -36.63 -6.02 7.79
N GLY A 231 -36.37 -5.03 6.93
CA GLY A 231 -37.31 -3.93 6.67
C GLY A 231 -37.40 -2.88 7.78
N SER A 232 -36.53 -2.92 8.78
CA SER A 232 -36.40 -1.91 9.83
C SER A 232 -34.93 -1.51 10.02
N TYR A 233 -34.65 -0.65 11.00
CA TYR A 233 -33.31 -0.23 11.37
C TYR A 233 -33.02 -0.58 12.83
N ILE A 234 -31.79 -1.03 13.09
CA ILE A 234 -31.26 -1.22 14.44
C ILE A 234 -30.17 -0.19 14.67
N VAL A 235 -30.35 0.64 15.70
CA VAL A 235 -29.31 1.57 16.17
C VAL A 235 -28.33 0.79 17.03
N MET A 236 -27.04 0.90 16.74
CA MET A 236 -26.00 0.27 17.53
C MET A 236 -25.92 0.96 18.91
N PRO A 237 -25.84 0.22 20.03
CA PRO A 237 -25.74 0.80 21.37
C PRO A 237 -24.32 1.37 21.57
N GLY A 238 -24.14 2.63 21.18
CA GLY A 238 -22.88 3.35 21.25
C GLY A 238 -22.81 4.44 20.19
N GLY A 239 -21.62 5.00 20.00
CA GLY A 239 -21.40 6.00 18.96
C GLY A 239 -20.02 6.61 19.04
N LEU A 240 -19.70 7.42 18.04
CA LEU A 240 -18.50 8.23 18.00
C LEU A 240 -18.83 9.61 18.56
N THR A 241 -18.44 9.86 19.82
CA THR A 241 -18.52 11.20 20.41
C THR A 241 -17.23 11.95 20.14
N ARG A 242 -17.33 13.19 19.69
CA ARG A 242 -16.18 14.07 19.46
C ARG A 242 -16.36 15.37 20.22
N SER A 243 -15.30 15.87 20.85
CA SER A 243 -15.28 17.18 21.52
C SER A 243 -14.40 18.18 20.79
N ALA A 244 -14.84 19.44 20.76
CA ALA A 244 -14.08 20.54 20.16
C ALA A 244 -12.71 20.71 20.84
N PRO A 245 -11.63 20.94 20.07
CA PRO A 245 -10.29 21.14 20.62
C PRO A 245 -10.12 22.50 21.30
N ASP A 246 -10.87 23.51 20.85
CA ASP A 246 -10.86 24.88 21.37
C ASP A 246 -12.16 25.23 22.09
N ARG A 247 -12.08 26.15 23.06
CA ARG A 247 -13.22 26.56 23.87
C ARG A 247 -14.16 27.42 23.02
N GLY A 248 -15.46 27.09 23.01
CA GLY A 248 -16.46 27.82 22.24
C GLY A 248 -16.40 27.63 20.73
N ASN A 249 -15.53 26.73 20.24
CA ASN A 249 -15.45 26.40 18.82
C ASN A 249 -16.60 25.45 18.42
N PHE A 250 -17.26 25.76 17.31
CA PHE A 250 -18.39 25.00 16.75
C PHE A 250 -17.94 23.98 15.68
N LEU A 251 -16.69 24.06 15.23
CA LEU A 251 -16.10 23.11 14.29
C LEU A 251 -15.56 21.89 15.03
N VAL A 252 -16.34 20.80 15.00
CA VAL A 252 -15.95 19.50 15.54
C VAL A 252 -15.72 18.52 14.39
N SER A 253 -14.48 18.44 13.89
CA SER A 253 -14.07 17.48 12.86
C SER A 253 -12.69 16.90 13.15
N ASN A 254 -12.37 15.76 12.53
CA ASN A 254 -11.04 15.16 12.64
C ASN A 254 -9.96 16.10 12.05
N GLN A 255 -10.29 16.71 10.91
CA GLN A 255 -9.44 17.69 10.21
C GLN A 255 -9.23 18.98 11.02
N ALA A 256 -10.10 19.27 11.99
CA ALA A 256 -9.97 20.39 12.91
C ALA A 256 -9.31 20.00 14.25
N GLY A 257 -8.88 18.75 14.45
CA GLY A 257 -8.20 18.31 15.68
C GLY A 257 -9.12 17.89 16.83
N GLY A 258 -10.39 17.55 16.57
CA GLY A 258 -11.33 17.13 17.61
C GLY A 258 -10.95 15.84 18.33
N THR A 259 -11.03 15.82 19.66
CA THR A 259 -10.75 14.62 20.48
C THR A 259 -11.92 13.65 20.46
N SER A 260 -11.66 12.36 20.25
CA SER A 260 -12.70 11.31 20.33
C SER A 260 -12.91 10.87 21.77
N LYS A 261 -14.17 10.57 22.13
CA LYS A 261 -14.57 10.08 23.44
C LYS A 261 -15.42 8.81 23.27
N ASP A 262 -15.30 7.93 24.25
CA ASP A 262 -16.19 6.79 24.37
C ASP A 262 -17.63 7.26 24.66
N THR A 263 -18.62 6.56 24.11
CA THR A 263 -20.04 6.87 24.27
C THR A 263 -20.73 5.74 25.01
N TRP A 264 -21.02 5.96 26.29
CA TRP A 264 -21.67 4.95 27.12
C TRP A 264 -23.19 5.02 27.00
N VAL A 265 -23.79 3.94 26.52
CA VAL A 265 -25.25 3.71 26.57
C VAL A 265 -25.54 2.85 27.79
N LEU A 266 -26.12 3.46 28.82
CA LEU A 266 -26.41 2.77 30.07
C LEU A 266 -27.55 1.77 29.92
N THR A 267 -27.41 0.61 30.55
CA THR A 267 -28.45 -0.43 30.63
C THR A 267 -28.65 -0.84 32.08
N SER A 268 -29.89 -1.16 32.45
CA SER A 268 -30.26 -1.63 33.79
C SER A 268 -30.06 -3.15 33.96
N GLN A 269 -29.74 -3.87 32.89
CA GLN A 269 -29.46 -5.31 32.91
C GLN A 269 -28.04 -5.63 32.45
N PRO A 270 -27.40 -6.70 32.97
CA PRO A 270 -26.12 -7.17 32.46
C PRO A 270 -26.21 -7.41 30.96
N GLN A 271 -25.44 -6.66 30.18
CA GLN A 271 -25.47 -6.80 28.73
C GLN A 271 -24.81 -8.14 28.37
N LYS A 272 -25.53 -8.97 27.59
CA LYS A 272 -24.90 -10.15 26.99
C LYS A 272 -23.82 -9.64 26.04
N HIS A 273 -22.58 -10.08 26.25
CA HIS A 273 -21.50 -9.81 25.32
C HIS A 273 -21.80 -10.53 24.00
N ILE A 274 -22.25 -9.79 22.99
CA ILE A 274 -22.47 -10.31 21.64
C ILE A 274 -21.16 -10.15 20.88
N SER A 275 -20.36 -11.22 20.85
CA SER A 275 -19.23 -11.30 19.93
C SER A 275 -19.69 -11.94 18.63
N LEU A 276 -19.31 -11.34 17.49
CA LEU A 276 -19.47 -11.98 16.18
C LEU A 276 -18.68 -13.30 16.12
N TRP A 277 -17.58 -13.42 16.88
CA TRP A 277 -16.75 -14.62 16.98
C TRP A 277 -17.44 -15.77 17.75
N LEU A 278 -18.31 -15.48 18.72
CA LEU A 278 -18.93 -16.48 19.60
C LEU A 278 -20.26 -17.05 19.06
N GLN A 279 -20.55 -16.88 17.76
CA GLN A 279 -21.78 -17.40 17.16
C GLN A 279 -21.66 -18.89 16.82
N ALA A 280 -21.96 -19.75 17.80
CA ALA A 280 -21.88 -21.21 17.73
C ALA A 280 -22.69 -21.89 16.59
N ASN A 281 -23.62 -21.19 15.94
CA ASN A 281 -24.57 -21.78 14.97
C ASN A 281 -24.12 -21.70 13.49
N ARG A 282 -22.84 -21.39 13.20
CA ARG A 282 -22.32 -21.28 11.82
C ARG A 282 -21.16 -22.21 11.50
N VAL A 283 -21.07 -23.34 12.20
CA VAL A 283 -19.97 -24.32 12.06
C VAL A 283 -19.80 -24.80 10.60
N GLU A 284 -20.89 -25.15 9.90
CA GLU A 284 -20.81 -25.60 8.50
C GLU A 284 -20.38 -24.52 7.50
N GLN A 285 -20.61 -23.24 7.81
CA GLN A 285 -20.19 -22.12 6.97
C GLN A 285 -18.70 -21.78 7.19
N ALA A 286 -18.19 -21.99 8.40
CA ALA A 286 -16.79 -21.73 8.74
C ALA A 286 -15.82 -22.64 7.99
N PHE A 287 -16.21 -23.89 7.67
CA PHE A 287 -15.34 -24.85 6.97
C PHE A 287 -15.29 -24.68 5.44
N LYS A 288 -16.11 -23.81 4.85
CA LYS A 288 -16.21 -23.65 3.38
C LYS A 288 -15.53 -22.38 2.85
N GLY A 289 -15.09 -21.47 3.71
CA GLY A 289 -14.53 -20.18 3.31
C GLY A 289 -13.02 -20.17 3.39
N SER A 290 -12.31 -20.72 2.40
CA SER A 290 -10.95 -20.22 2.14
C SER A 290 -11.08 -18.78 1.65
N GLN A 291 -10.40 -17.84 2.30
CA GLN A 291 -10.44 -16.45 1.89
C GLN A 291 -9.59 -16.30 0.64
N PHE A 292 -10.23 -16.08 -0.50
CA PHE A 292 -9.54 -15.92 -1.77
C PHE A 292 -8.67 -14.67 -1.72
N LEU A 293 -7.37 -14.86 -1.93
CA LEU A 293 -6.40 -13.78 -1.96
C LEU A 293 -6.53 -12.99 -3.27
N PRO A 294 -6.85 -11.68 -3.22
CA PRO A 294 -6.84 -10.85 -4.41
C PRO A 294 -5.47 -10.82 -5.07
N SER A 295 -5.40 -10.84 -6.40
CA SER A 295 -4.12 -10.88 -7.14
C SER A 295 -3.20 -9.71 -6.81
N ARG A 296 -3.73 -8.50 -6.57
CA ARG A 296 -2.94 -7.34 -6.12
C ARG A 296 -2.39 -7.53 -4.69
N ALA A 297 -3.16 -8.17 -3.80
CA ALA A 297 -2.68 -8.45 -2.44
C ALA A 297 -1.53 -9.47 -2.47
N ALA A 298 -1.68 -10.51 -3.29
CA ALA A 298 -0.64 -11.47 -3.62
C ALA A 298 0.63 -10.80 -4.17
N GLU A 299 0.50 -9.90 -5.13
CA GLU A 299 1.63 -9.13 -5.69
C GLU A 299 2.33 -8.27 -4.62
N ASN A 300 1.57 -7.57 -3.78
CA ASN A 300 2.15 -6.76 -2.71
C ASN A 300 2.92 -7.62 -1.70
N LEU A 301 2.41 -8.79 -1.32
CA LEU A 301 3.12 -9.71 -0.42
C LEU A 301 4.43 -10.22 -1.03
N PHE A 302 4.41 -10.58 -2.32
CA PHE A 302 5.60 -10.96 -3.07
C PHE A 302 6.65 -9.85 -3.04
N TRP A 303 6.25 -8.61 -3.33
CA TRP A 303 7.16 -7.46 -3.30
C TRP A 303 7.64 -7.08 -1.91
N VAL A 304 6.82 -7.21 -0.87
CA VAL A 304 7.26 -7.04 0.53
C VAL A 304 8.42 -7.98 0.84
N GLY A 305 8.31 -9.26 0.42
CA GLY A 305 9.40 -10.23 0.55
C GLY A 305 10.68 -9.78 -0.14
N ARG A 306 10.58 -9.32 -1.40
CA ARG A 306 11.73 -8.82 -2.18
C ARG A 306 12.37 -7.59 -1.52
N TYR A 307 11.58 -6.57 -1.16
CA TYR A 307 12.11 -5.35 -0.55
C TYR A 307 12.76 -5.61 0.81
N ALA A 308 12.23 -6.55 1.61
CA ALA A 308 12.83 -6.93 2.88
C ALA A 308 14.23 -7.56 2.70
N GLU A 309 14.40 -8.45 1.72
CA GLU A 309 15.71 -9.05 1.45
C GLU A 309 16.70 -8.04 0.85
N ARG A 310 16.26 -7.13 -0.02
CA ARG A 310 17.10 -6.01 -0.51
C ARG A 310 17.60 -5.16 0.65
N ALA A 311 16.68 -4.73 1.51
CA ALA A 311 17.03 -3.92 2.67
C ALA A 311 18.01 -4.65 3.61
N GLU A 312 17.80 -5.94 3.86
CA GLU A 312 18.71 -6.74 4.71
C GLU A 312 20.10 -6.86 4.08
N ALA A 313 20.18 -7.23 2.80
CA ALA A 313 21.45 -7.38 2.10
C ALA A 313 22.24 -6.07 2.02
N THR A 314 21.57 -4.97 1.64
CA THR A 314 22.20 -3.64 1.60
C THR A 314 22.67 -3.20 2.98
N ALA A 315 21.86 -3.38 4.03
CA ALA A 315 22.24 -3.00 5.38
C ALA A 315 23.45 -3.81 5.90
N ARG A 316 23.51 -5.12 5.61
CA ARG A 316 24.66 -5.97 5.98
C ARG A 316 25.93 -5.58 5.25
N LEU A 317 25.84 -5.28 3.95
CA LEU A 317 26.98 -4.86 3.14
C LEU A 317 27.49 -3.47 3.55
N LEU A 318 26.59 -2.51 3.78
CA LEU A 318 26.95 -1.20 4.33
C LEU A 318 27.64 -1.34 5.68
N ARG A 319 27.11 -2.15 6.61
CA ARG A 319 27.73 -2.38 7.92
C ARG A 319 29.15 -2.91 7.76
N MET A 320 29.34 -3.89 6.90
CA MET A 320 30.66 -4.49 6.64
C MET A 320 31.65 -3.47 6.06
N ILE A 321 31.20 -2.58 5.17
CA ILE A 321 32.03 -1.51 4.59
C ILE A 321 32.39 -0.46 5.64
N LEU A 322 31.43 -0.06 6.49
CA LEU A 322 31.69 0.91 7.56
C LEU A 322 32.66 0.35 8.62
N ASP A 323 32.55 -0.93 8.96
CA ASP A 323 33.50 -1.60 9.85
C ASP A 323 34.95 -1.50 9.30
N TYR A 324 35.14 -1.61 7.97
CA TYR A 324 36.46 -1.42 7.33
C TYR A 324 36.93 0.04 7.34
N LEU A 325 36.01 1.02 7.32
CA LEU A 325 36.34 2.44 7.31
C LEU A 325 36.70 2.97 8.71
N ASP A 326 36.12 2.38 9.77
CA ASP A 326 36.41 2.80 11.15
C ASP A 326 37.78 2.32 11.67
N ASP A 327 38.38 1.29 11.05
CA ASP A 327 39.64 0.67 11.49
C ASP A 327 40.95 1.48 11.14
N GLU A 328 40.96 2.83 11.22
CA GLU A 328 42.10 3.73 10.86
C GLU A 328 43.53 3.34 11.37
N PRO A 329 44.64 3.80 10.73
CA PRO A 329 45.13 3.61 9.36
C PRO A 329 46.39 2.70 9.38
N PHE A 330 46.23 1.43 9.76
CA PHE A 330 47.27 0.39 9.57
C PHE A 330 46.92 -0.56 8.43
N GLY A 331 46.01 -0.15 7.55
CA GLY A 331 45.55 -0.97 6.44
C GLY A 331 46.71 -1.32 5.51
N ASP A 332 47.04 -2.61 5.48
CA ASP A 332 47.91 -3.18 4.46
C ASP A 332 47.32 -2.86 3.07
N GLU A 333 48.16 -2.79 2.03
CA GLU A 333 47.71 -2.52 0.65
C GLU A 333 46.58 -3.48 0.22
N ALA A 334 46.60 -4.69 0.80
CA ALA A 334 45.58 -5.71 0.63
C ALA A 334 44.20 -5.34 1.22
N GLU A 335 44.14 -4.64 2.36
CA GLU A 335 42.88 -4.23 2.99
C GLU A 335 42.21 -3.09 2.22
N MET A 336 42.99 -2.13 1.74
CA MET A 336 42.49 -1.06 0.87
C MET A 336 41.95 -1.61 -0.44
N ALA A 337 42.65 -2.58 -1.05
CA ALA A 337 42.17 -3.27 -2.24
C ALA A 337 40.87 -4.06 -1.94
N CYS A 338 40.79 -4.74 -0.80
CA CYS A 338 39.59 -5.44 -0.37
C CYS A 338 38.40 -4.46 -0.23
N LEU A 339 38.59 -3.31 0.42
CA LEU A 339 37.57 -2.26 0.55
C LEU A 339 37.11 -1.76 -0.83
N ALA A 340 38.04 -1.50 -1.76
CA ALA A 340 37.68 -1.07 -3.12
C ALA A 340 36.80 -2.11 -3.85
N HIS A 341 37.08 -3.41 -3.67
CA HIS A 341 36.24 -4.47 -4.20
C HIS A 341 34.84 -4.52 -3.54
N LEU A 342 34.74 -4.26 -2.23
CA LEU A 342 33.45 -4.20 -1.53
C LEU A 342 32.61 -3.00 -1.96
N LEU A 343 33.23 -1.83 -2.17
CA LEU A 343 32.55 -0.64 -2.68
C LEU A 343 32.00 -0.88 -4.09
N ARG A 344 32.78 -1.51 -4.98
CA ARG A 344 32.30 -1.96 -6.30
C ARG A 344 31.15 -2.95 -6.17
N ALA A 345 31.28 -3.95 -5.31
CA ALA A 345 30.23 -4.93 -5.05
C ALA A 345 28.95 -4.30 -4.49
N LEU A 346 29.05 -3.23 -3.70
CA LEU A 346 27.88 -2.48 -3.23
C LEU A 346 27.06 -1.97 -4.41
N THR A 347 27.71 -1.39 -5.42
CA THR A 347 27.05 -0.86 -6.62
C THR A 347 26.37 -1.95 -7.44
N GLU A 348 27.02 -3.10 -7.62
CA GLU A 348 26.46 -4.25 -8.36
C GLU A 348 25.27 -4.89 -7.62
N VAL A 349 25.32 -4.97 -6.29
CA VAL A 349 24.26 -5.57 -5.47
C VAL A 349 23.04 -4.65 -5.36
N THR A 350 23.24 -3.33 -5.21
CA THR A 350 22.14 -2.36 -5.12
C THR A 350 21.64 -1.88 -6.49
N ALA A 351 22.37 -2.19 -7.57
CA ALA A 351 22.15 -1.66 -8.92
C ALA A 351 22.15 -0.12 -8.97
N THR A 352 22.90 0.54 -8.09
CA THR A 352 22.97 2.02 -8.01
C THR A 352 24.03 2.61 -8.94
N TYR A 353 24.02 2.23 -10.23
CA TYR A 353 25.00 2.71 -11.22
C TYR A 353 24.94 4.24 -11.45
N PRO A 354 26.05 4.89 -11.84
CA PRO A 354 27.39 4.31 -12.03
C PRO A 354 28.10 3.96 -10.71
N GLY A 355 27.77 4.65 -9.61
CA GLY A 355 28.27 4.35 -8.26
C GLY A 355 29.80 4.20 -8.20
N PHE A 356 30.29 3.14 -7.56
CA PHE A 356 31.71 2.82 -7.46
C PHE A 356 32.27 2.10 -8.70
N VAL A 357 31.59 2.14 -9.83
CA VAL A 357 31.97 1.50 -11.10
C VAL A 357 32.00 2.55 -12.23
N GLY A 358 32.82 2.34 -13.25
CA GLY A 358 32.92 3.25 -14.41
C GLY A 358 33.99 4.32 -14.29
N GLU A 359 34.00 5.29 -15.21
CA GLU A 359 35.08 6.27 -15.40
C GLU A 359 35.28 7.21 -14.18
N GLU A 360 34.20 7.58 -13.48
CA GLU A 360 34.25 8.47 -12.31
C GLU A 360 34.51 7.73 -10.98
N SER A 361 34.65 6.40 -11.02
CA SER A 361 34.77 5.57 -9.81
C SER A 361 36.06 5.81 -9.02
N GLU A 362 37.16 6.20 -9.67
CA GLU A 362 38.45 6.40 -8.99
C GLU A 362 38.39 7.50 -7.93
N ALA A 363 37.68 8.59 -8.20
CA ALA A 363 37.50 9.67 -7.24
C ALA A 363 36.63 9.22 -6.04
N LEU A 364 35.58 8.44 -6.31
CA LEU A 364 34.68 7.91 -5.28
C LEU A 364 35.33 6.81 -4.43
N LEU A 365 36.30 6.06 -4.97
CA LEU A 365 37.05 5.09 -4.19
C LEU A 365 38.03 5.75 -3.21
N VAL A 366 38.48 6.97 -3.50
CA VAL A 366 39.34 7.76 -2.60
C VAL A 366 38.52 8.40 -1.48
N ASP A 367 37.35 8.95 -1.79
CA ASP A 367 36.40 9.48 -0.80
C ASP A 367 35.03 8.81 -0.96
N PRO A 368 34.80 7.66 -0.31
CA PRO A 368 33.56 6.89 -0.50
C PRO A 368 32.37 7.46 0.26
N VAL A 369 32.58 8.41 1.18
CA VAL A 369 31.56 8.87 2.13
C VAL A 369 30.32 9.46 1.44
N PRO A 370 30.42 10.36 0.44
CA PRO A 370 29.25 10.95 -0.21
C PRO A 370 28.37 9.90 -0.90
N GLU A 371 28.99 8.92 -1.55
CA GLU A 371 28.28 7.87 -2.27
C GLU A 371 27.65 6.85 -1.31
N LEU A 372 28.32 6.49 -0.21
CA LEU A 372 27.74 5.64 0.85
C LEU A 372 26.49 6.29 1.47
N LEU A 373 26.55 7.59 1.77
CA LEU A 373 25.39 8.35 2.25
C LEU A 373 24.26 8.37 1.22
N SER A 374 24.58 8.49 -0.08
CA SER A 374 23.56 8.45 -1.13
C SER A 374 22.89 7.08 -1.26
N VAL A 375 23.67 5.99 -1.28
CA VAL A 375 23.14 4.62 -1.36
C VAL A 375 22.31 4.27 -0.11
N ALA A 376 22.62 4.85 1.04
CA ALA A 376 21.88 4.62 2.27
C ALA A 376 20.61 5.49 2.39
N LEU A 377 20.68 6.79 2.10
CA LEU A 377 19.69 7.79 2.52
C LEU A 377 18.95 8.49 1.38
N THR A 378 19.27 8.29 0.10
CA THR A 378 18.55 8.96 -1.00
C THR A 378 17.28 8.19 -1.36
N ALA A 379 16.10 8.72 -1.03
CA ALA A 379 14.84 8.00 -1.24
C ALA A 379 14.42 7.87 -2.72
N GLU A 380 14.80 8.84 -3.54
CA GLU A 380 14.46 8.93 -4.96
C GLU A 380 15.35 8.03 -5.83
N ARG A 381 16.47 7.55 -5.27
CA ARG A 381 17.44 6.69 -5.98
C ARG A 381 16.98 5.22 -5.89
N PRO A 382 16.58 4.59 -7.00
CA PRO A 382 16.24 3.17 -7.01
C PRO A 382 17.44 2.34 -6.51
N GLY A 383 17.16 1.32 -5.70
CA GLY A 383 18.20 0.46 -5.14
C GLY A 383 18.82 0.95 -3.82
N SER A 384 18.60 2.22 -3.43
CA SER A 384 19.05 2.72 -2.14
C SER A 384 18.31 2.02 -0.98
N LEU A 385 18.94 2.01 0.21
CA LEU A 385 18.36 1.40 1.40
C LEU A 385 17.03 2.08 1.79
N LEU A 386 17.01 3.41 1.87
CA LEU A 386 15.78 4.15 2.18
C LEU A 386 14.68 3.95 1.13
N SER A 387 15.03 3.89 -0.17
CA SER A 387 14.05 3.65 -1.24
C SER A 387 13.41 2.26 -1.11
N ASN A 388 14.21 1.23 -0.77
CA ASN A 388 13.72 -0.11 -0.49
C ASN A 388 12.83 -0.16 0.77
N LEU A 389 13.20 0.52 1.86
CA LEU A 389 12.39 0.59 3.08
C LEU A 389 11.04 1.28 2.84
N ARG A 390 11.02 2.40 2.11
CA ARG A 390 9.78 3.07 1.69
C ARG A 390 8.91 2.18 0.81
N SER A 391 9.52 1.41 -0.08
CA SER A 391 8.79 0.50 -0.97
C SER A 391 8.23 -0.70 -0.22
N LEU A 392 8.97 -1.24 0.76
CA LEU A 392 8.49 -2.24 1.72
C LEU A 392 7.28 -1.70 2.50
N ALA A 393 7.40 -0.53 3.12
CA ALA A 393 6.35 0.05 3.94
C ALA A 393 5.07 0.31 3.12
N ARG A 394 5.21 0.86 1.90
CA ARG A 394 4.08 1.09 0.98
C ARG A 394 3.38 -0.22 0.58
N ALA A 395 4.15 -1.23 0.16
CA ALA A 395 3.60 -2.52 -0.24
C ALA A 395 2.93 -3.24 0.93
N ALA A 396 3.53 -3.19 2.13
CA ALA A 396 2.94 -3.74 3.34
C ALA A 396 1.66 -3.02 3.75
N PHE A 397 1.63 -1.68 3.67
CA PHE A 397 0.43 -0.90 3.98
C PHE A 397 -0.73 -1.18 3.01
N ALA A 398 -0.44 -1.51 1.75
CA ALA A 398 -1.45 -1.87 0.75
C ALA A 398 -2.23 -3.15 1.07
N VAL A 399 -1.70 -4.00 1.95
CA VAL A 399 -2.30 -5.23 2.47
C VAL A 399 -2.38 -5.21 4.01
N ARG A 400 -2.72 -4.04 4.57
CA ARG A 400 -2.74 -3.80 6.03
C ARG A 400 -3.62 -4.78 6.81
N ASP A 401 -4.65 -5.32 6.17
CA ASP A 401 -5.60 -6.28 6.72
C ASP A 401 -5.01 -7.68 6.92
N LEU A 402 -3.87 -8.01 6.29
CA LEU A 402 -3.23 -9.33 6.37
C LEU A 402 -2.15 -9.44 7.46
N TRP A 403 -1.76 -8.32 8.08
CA TRP A 403 -0.71 -8.31 9.10
C TRP A 403 -1.29 -8.40 10.51
N SER A 404 -0.64 -9.20 11.35
CA SER A 404 -0.85 -9.14 12.80
C SER A 404 -0.46 -7.77 13.36
N THR A 405 -0.99 -7.41 14.54
CA THR A 405 -0.62 -6.16 15.21
C THR A 405 0.87 -6.09 15.55
N ASP A 406 1.49 -7.24 15.85
CA ASP A 406 2.90 -7.29 16.23
C ASP A 406 3.82 -7.21 15.01
N THR A 407 3.47 -7.89 13.91
CA THR A 407 4.18 -7.74 12.64
C THR A 407 4.12 -6.29 12.15
N TRP A 408 2.95 -5.66 12.25
CA TRP A 408 2.77 -4.27 11.84
C TRP A 408 3.64 -3.28 12.65
N ARG A 409 3.74 -3.46 13.97
CA ARG A 409 4.62 -2.64 14.82
C ARG A 409 6.08 -2.71 14.38
N VAL A 410 6.56 -3.89 13.99
CA VAL A 410 7.92 -4.04 13.48
C VAL A 410 8.07 -3.31 12.15
N ILE A 411 7.12 -3.45 11.23
CA ILE A 411 7.14 -2.74 9.93
C ILE A 411 7.20 -1.23 10.11
N GLU A 412 6.37 -0.66 11.00
CA GLU A 412 6.40 0.79 11.32
C GLU A 412 7.77 1.23 11.88
N GLY A 413 8.44 0.35 12.63
CA GLY A 413 9.77 0.60 13.17
C GLY A 413 10.92 0.57 12.15
N LEU A 414 10.72 0.01 10.95
CA LEU A 414 11.78 -0.13 9.95
C LEU A 414 12.14 1.20 9.28
N GLU A 415 11.16 2.08 9.03
CA GLU A 415 11.33 3.29 8.22
C GLU A 415 11.64 4.54 9.07
N GLY A 416 11.11 4.61 10.29
CA GLY A 416 11.14 5.82 11.14
C GLY A 416 12.54 6.40 11.36
N PRO A 417 13.51 5.63 11.88
CA PRO A 417 14.88 6.12 12.13
C PRO A 417 15.58 6.61 10.85
N TRP A 418 15.37 5.90 9.74
CA TRP A 418 15.99 6.22 8.45
C TRP A 418 15.42 7.49 7.82
N ASN A 419 14.12 7.73 7.96
CA ASN A 419 13.52 9.00 7.58
C ASN A 419 14.04 10.17 8.43
N ALA A 420 14.28 9.96 9.73
CA ALA A 420 14.86 11.00 10.59
C ALA A 420 16.30 11.35 10.15
N LEU A 421 17.11 10.36 9.80
CA LEU A 421 18.44 10.60 9.23
C LEU A 421 18.37 11.35 7.90
N HIS A 422 17.49 10.94 6.98
CA HIS A 422 17.31 11.60 5.68
C HIS A 422 16.91 13.08 5.79
N LEU A 423 16.11 13.44 6.80
CA LEU A 423 15.67 14.82 7.04
C LEU A 423 16.70 15.68 7.79
N SER A 424 17.81 15.09 8.25
CA SER A 424 18.85 15.80 9.00
C SER A 424 19.78 16.56 8.06
N GLU A 425 20.14 17.81 8.40
CA GLU A 425 21.00 18.66 7.55
C GLU A 425 22.43 18.12 7.40
N THR A 426 22.95 17.44 8.42
CA THR A 426 24.24 16.77 8.40
C THR A 426 24.11 15.39 9.05
N VAL A 427 24.59 14.35 8.37
CA VAL A 427 24.59 12.97 8.87
C VAL A 427 26.01 12.45 8.83
N SER A 428 26.51 11.97 9.97
CA SER A 428 27.80 11.30 10.05
C SER A 428 27.68 9.80 9.74
N LEU A 429 28.78 9.18 9.29
CA LEU A 429 28.84 7.73 9.10
C LEU A 429 28.57 6.95 10.39
N SER A 430 29.06 7.44 11.53
CA SER A 430 28.81 6.85 12.84
C SER A 430 27.33 6.85 13.23
N GLN A 431 26.58 7.90 12.88
CA GLN A 431 25.13 7.93 13.08
C GLN A 431 24.43 6.88 12.22
N MET A 432 24.81 6.76 10.95
CA MET A 432 24.27 5.71 10.07
C MET A 432 24.57 4.30 10.60
N GLN A 433 25.82 4.05 11.01
CA GLN A 433 26.25 2.74 11.50
C GLN A 433 25.47 2.29 12.74
N ASN A 434 25.17 3.23 13.66
CA ASN A 434 24.37 2.96 14.84
C ASN A 434 22.95 2.49 14.52
N GLU A 435 22.39 2.89 13.37
CA GLU A 435 21.05 2.50 12.93
C GLU A 435 21.02 1.21 12.08
N LEU A 436 22.17 0.75 11.55
CA LEU A 436 22.23 -0.48 10.74
C LEU A 436 21.96 -1.75 11.54
N ASN A 437 22.51 -1.89 12.75
CA ASN A 437 22.30 -3.08 13.59
C ASN A 437 20.85 -3.23 14.09
N PRO A 438 20.20 -2.16 14.60
CA PRO A 438 18.76 -2.17 14.89
C PRO A 438 17.93 -2.54 13.66
N LEU A 439 18.26 -2.00 12.49
CA LEU A 439 17.54 -2.31 11.25
C LEU A 439 17.65 -3.80 10.89
N ILE A 440 18.86 -4.37 10.89
CA ILE A 440 19.06 -5.80 10.60
C ILE A 440 18.27 -6.64 11.60
N THR A 441 18.29 -6.28 12.90
CA THR A 441 17.52 -6.98 13.94
C THR A 441 16.01 -6.91 13.67
N ALA A 442 15.50 -5.75 13.29
CA ALA A 442 14.09 -5.56 12.95
C ALA A 442 13.67 -6.34 11.69
N LEU A 443 14.52 -6.40 10.66
CA LEU A 443 14.28 -7.22 9.45
C LEU A 443 14.27 -8.72 9.76
N MET A 444 15.16 -9.18 10.65
CA MET A 444 15.16 -10.57 11.14
C MET A 444 13.91 -10.86 11.98
N ALA A 445 13.48 -9.92 12.83
CA ALA A 445 12.24 -10.04 13.59
C ALA A 445 11.01 -10.09 12.67
N PHE A 446 10.96 -9.24 11.64
CA PHE A 446 9.93 -9.28 10.60
C PHE A 446 9.89 -10.65 9.91
N ALA A 447 11.05 -11.23 9.59
CA ALA A 447 11.15 -12.56 9.01
C ALA A 447 10.56 -13.65 9.92
N GLY A 448 10.94 -13.65 11.20
CA GLY A 448 10.42 -14.62 12.19
C GLY A 448 8.92 -14.46 12.41
N LEU A 449 8.44 -13.24 12.62
CA LEU A 449 7.02 -12.96 12.83
C LEU A 449 6.18 -13.31 11.60
N SER A 450 6.70 -13.14 10.39
CA SER A 450 5.97 -13.53 9.17
C SER A 450 5.72 -15.04 9.11
N VAL A 451 6.66 -15.85 9.60
CA VAL A 451 6.51 -17.31 9.68
C VAL A 451 5.55 -17.71 10.81
N GLU A 452 5.63 -17.05 11.96
CA GLU A 452 4.83 -17.42 13.15
C GLU A 452 3.38 -16.91 13.10
N SER A 453 3.12 -15.77 12.43
CA SER A 453 1.81 -15.09 12.50
C SER A 453 0.92 -15.28 11.26
N MET A 454 1.47 -15.68 10.12
CA MET A 454 0.70 -15.91 8.89
C MET A 454 0.36 -17.40 8.75
N THR A 455 -0.84 -17.70 8.23
CA THR A 455 -1.14 -19.06 7.77
C THR A 455 -0.27 -19.36 6.53
N HIS A 456 0.27 -20.58 6.45
CA HIS A 456 1.08 -21.05 5.32
C HIS A 456 0.20 -21.36 4.08
N GLU A 457 -0.65 -20.41 3.73
CA GLU A 457 -1.48 -20.40 2.54
C GLU A 457 -0.82 -19.53 1.45
N ALA A 458 -1.52 -19.29 0.34
CA ALA A 458 -0.98 -18.60 -0.83
C ALA A 458 -0.32 -17.24 -0.52
N GLY A 459 -0.82 -16.51 0.49
CA GLY A 459 -0.23 -15.23 0.91
C GLY A 459 1.18 -15.36 1.47
N TRP A 460 1.38 -16.28 2.42
CA TRP A 460 2.72 -16.54 2.98
C TRP A 460 3.66 -17.14 1.94
N LEU A 461 3.16 -18.06 1.10
CA LEU A 461 3.95 -18.67 0.02
C LEU A 461 4.53 -17.60 -0.91
N LEU A 462 3.71 -16.64 -1.36
CA LEU A 462 4.16 -15.57 -2.24
C LEU A 462 5.16 -14.63 -1.57
N LEU A 463 4.94 -14.29 -0.30
CA LEU A 463 5.89 -13.50 0.48
C LEU A 463 7.24 -14.22 0.54
N ASP A 464 7.26 -15.49 0.93
CA ASP A 464 8.50 -16.25 1.05
C ASP A 464 9.15 -16.46 -0.31
N MET A 465 8.39 -16.72 -1.38
CA MET A 465 8.91 -16.81 -2.74
C MET A 465 9.62 -15.52 -3.17
N GLY A 466 9.03 -14.36 -2.89
CA GLY A 466 9.68 -13.07 -3.13
C GLY A 466 11.03 -12.97 -2.42
N ARG A 467 11.10 -13.40 -1.15
CA ARG A 467 12.35 -13.43 -0.39
C ARG A 467 13.39 -14.38 -1.01
N ARG A 468 13.00 -15.63 -1.29
CA ARG A 468 13.93 -16.64 -1.83
C ARG A 468 14.50 -16.20 -3.18
N LEU A 469 13.65 -15.68 -4.06
CA LEU A 469 14.04 -15.19 -5.37
C LEU A 469 15.06 -14.05 -5.24
N GLU A 470 14.73 -13.03 -4.44
CA GLU A 470 15.59 -11.87 -4.29
C GLU A 470 16.92 -12.24 -3.62
N ARG A 471 16.89 -13.10 -2.60
CA ARG A 471 18.10 -13.60 -1.94
C ARG A 471 19.01 -14.34 -2.92
N SER A 472 18.47 -15.19 -3.78
CA SER A 472 19.25 -15.85 -4.83
C SER A 472 19.94 -14.84 -5.73
N GLN A 473 19.20 -13.85 -6.24
CA GLN A 473 19.73 -12.83 -7.14
C GLN A 473 20.82 -11.98 -6.48
N LEU A 474 20.58 -11.50 -5.26
CA LEU A 474 21.55 -10.70 -4.50
C LEU A 474 22.80 -11.52 -4.14
N THR A 475 22.65 -12.80 -3.78
CA THR A 475 23.79 -13.68 -3.48
C THR A 475 24.63 -13.93 -4.73
N MET A 476 23.99 -14.20 -5.88
CA MET A 476 24.70 -14.38 -7.15
C MET A 476 25.40 -13.09 -7.61
N SER A 477 24.75 -11.93 -7.51
CA SER A 477 25.37 -10.64 -7.81
C SER A 477 26.58 -10.37 -6.91
N PHE A 478 26.45 -10.62 -5.60
CA PHE A 478 27.56 -10.44 -4.67
C PHE A 478 28.73 -11.39 -4.94
N ILE A 479 28.45 -12.67 -5.28
CA ILE A 479 29.48 -13.63 -5.70
C ILE A 479 30.14 -13.20 -7.00
N GLY A 480 29.38 -12.77 -8.01
CA GLY A 480 29.95 -12.32 -9.29
C GLY A 480 30.83 -11.08 -9.14
N ALA A 481 30.43 -10.12 -8.29
CA ALA A 481 31.19 -8.91 -8.04
C ALA A 481 32.47 -9.15 -7.22
N THR A 482 32.43 -10.06 -6.24
CA THR A 482 33.56 -10.30 -5.34
C THR A 482 34.44 -11.49 -5.75
N LEU A 483 33.85 -12.60 -6.21
CA LEU A 483 34.57 -13.82 -6.55
C LEU A 483 34.68 -14.05 -8.06
N GLY A 484 34.07 -13.23 -8.91
CA GLY A 484 34.27 -13.26 -10.36
C GLY A 484 35.70 -12.85 -10.75
N PRO A 485 36.20 -11.68 -10.32
CA PRO A 485 37.58 -11.25 -10.59
C PRO A 485 38.62 -12.13 -9.89
N GLU A 486 39.77 -12.31 -10.53
CA GLU A 486 40.98 -12.84 -9.88
C GLU A 486 41.63 -11.75 -9.03
N HIS A 487 42.05 -12.12 -7.82
CA HIS A 487 42.60 -11.21 -6.84
C HIS A 487 44.04 -11.60 -6.50
N ALA A 488 44.82 -10.63 -6.03
CA ALA A 488 46.14 -10.91 -5.49
C ALA A 488 46.06 -11.86 -4.28
N GLU A 489 47.11 -12.67 -4.10
CA GLU A 489 47.19 -13.71 -3.05
C GLU A 489 46.97 -13.15 -1.64
N ALA A 490 47.35 -11.90 -1.39
CA ALA A 490 47.13 -11.20 -0.12
C ALA A 490 45.67 -10.73 0.10
N VAL A 491 44.96 -10.37 -0.98
CA VAL A 491 43.58 -9.83 -0.91
C VAL A 491 42.55 -10.96 -0.84
N GLN A 492 42.82 -12.06 -1.53
CA GLN A 492 41.85 -13.14 -1.71
C GLN A 492 41.33 -13.74 -0.38
N PRO A 493 42.16 -14.05 0.63
CA PRO A 493 41.67 -14.57 1.90
C PRO A 493 40.78 -13.58 2.66
N LEU A 494 41.13 -12.28 2.64
CA LEU A 494 40.35 -11.21 3.28
C LEU A 494 38.97 -11.07 2.64
N LEU A 495 38.92 -11.14 1.30
CA LEU A 495 37.67 -11.05 0.56
C LEU A 495 36.80 -12.30 0.79
N LEU A 496 37.38 -13.50 0.83
CA LEU A 496 36.64 -14.73 1.14
C LEU A 496 36.06 -14.69 2.55
N GLU A 497 36.82 -14.24 3.55
CA GLU A 497 36.30 -14.07 4.91
C GLU A 497 35.18 -13.03 4.96
N THR A 498 35.34 -11.90 4.27
CA THR A 498 34.31 -10.86 4.21
C THR A 498 33.04 -11.35 3.54
N VAL A 499 33.15 -12.09 2.42
CA VAL A 499 32.00 -12.70 1.75
C VAL A 499 31.27 -13.65 2.69
N LEU A 500 32.00 -14.49 3.44
CA LEU A 500 31.41 -15.38 4.43
C LEU A 500 30.78 -14.62 5.62
N ARG A 501 31.33 -13.48 6.04
CA ARG A 501 30.75 -12.63 7.09
C ARG A 501 29.45 -11.97 6.65
N THR A 502 29.45 -11.32 5.48
CA THR A 502 28.27 -10.63 4.92
C THR A 502 27.13 -11.60 4.64
N THR A 503 27.46 -12.81 4.15
CA THR A 503 26.47 -13.89 3.92
C THR A 503 26.19 -14.73 5.17
N GLU A 504 26.77 -14.41 6.33
CA GLU A 504 26.53 -15.09 7.61
C GLU A 504 26.79 -16.61 7.57
N ASN A 505 27.89 -16.99 6.92
CA ASN A 505 28.32 -18.37 6.70
C ASN A 505 29.64 -18.73 7.41
N VAL A 506 30.27 -17.80 8.13
CA VAL A 506 31.58 -18.01 8.80
C VAL A 506 31.58 -19.23 9.72
N ILE A 507 30.58 -19.37 10.59
CA ILE A 507 30.53 -20.46 11.58
C ILE A 507 30.36 -21.81 10.87
N THR A 508 29.45 -21.87 9.90
CA THR A 508 29.20 -23.07 9.08
C THR A 508 30.46 -23.48 8.32
N TYR A 509 31.12 -22.51 7.70
CA TYR A 509 32.35 -22.72 6.96
C TYR A 509 33.48 -23.25 7.84
N ARG A 510 33.76 -22.60 8.98
CA ARG A 510 34.81 -23.03 9.92
C ARG A 510 34.58 -24.44 10.47
N ARG A 511 33.32 -24.82 10.72
CA ARG A 511 32.95 -26.18 11.16
C ARG A 511 33.18 -27.24 10.08
N ARG A 512 32.86 -26.92 8.82
CA ARG A 512 32.90 -27.88 7.70
C ARG A 512 34.30 -28.03 7.10
N TYR A 513 35.01 -26.92 6.86
CA TYR A 513 36.26 -26.89 6.10
C TYR A 513 37.53 -26.70 6.97
N ARG A 514 37.39 -26.59 8.30
CA ARG A 514 38.50 -26.59 9.28
C ARG A 514 39.66 -25.63 8.96
N SER A 515 39.32 -24.42 8.49
CA SER A 515 40.20 -23.23 8.36
C SER A 515 41.01 -23.04 7.06
N TYR A 516 40.85 -23.86 6.02
CA TYR A 516 41.46 -23.58 4.72
C TYR A 516 40.52 -22.75 3.84
N LEU A 517 40.77 -21.44 3.73
CA LEU A 517 40.00 -20.54 2.85
C LEU A 517 40.39 -20.72 1.39
N HIS A 518 39.46 -21.24 0.58
CA HIS A 518 39.66 -21.40 -0.87
C HIS A 518 38.37 -21.06 -1.63
N VAL A 519 38.49 -20.42 -2.80
CA VAL A 519 37.33 -19.99 -3.62
C VAL A 519 36.39 -21.17 -3.89
N GLN A 520 36.92 -22.31 -4.34
CA GLN A 520 36.12 -23.51 -4.60
C GLN A 520 35.23 -23.91 -3.41
N THR A 521 35.79 -23.95 -2.20
CA THR A 521 35.04 -24.35 -0.99
C THR A 521 33.99 -23.31 -0.56
N VAL A 522 34.24 -22.02 -0.84
CA VAL A 522 33.27 -20.95 -0.59
C VAL A 522 32.15 -21.01 -1.61
N LEU A 523 32.46 -21.23 -2.90
CA LEU A 523 31.46 -21.46 -3.95
C LEU A 523 30.60 -22.69 -3.63
N ASP A 524 31.20 -23.80 -3.19
CA ASP A 524 30.46 -25.00 -2.78
C ASP A 524 29.45 -24.70 -1.66
N LEU A 525 29.86 -23.96 -0.63
CA LEU A 525 28.99 -23.60 0.49
C LEU A 525 27.85 -22.63 0.10
N LEU A 526 28.13 -21.66 -0.78
CA LEU A 526 27.18 -20.61 -1.14
C LEU A 526 26.25 -21.02 -2.30
N LEU A 527 26.70 -21.89 -3.20
CA LEU A 527 25.94 -22.30 -4.37
C LEU A 527 25.27 -23.66 -4.16
N LEU A 528 25.99 -24.67 -3.65
CA LEU A 528 25.58 -26.08 -3.74
C LEU A 528 25.21 -26.75 -2.41
N ASP A 529 25.48 -26.13 -1.26
CA ASP A 529 25.13 -26.73 0.03
C ASP A 529 23.61 -26.65 0.32
N GLY A 530 22.89 -27.73 0.00
CA GLY A 530 21.45 -27.84 0.27
C GLY A 530 21.05 -27.86 1.74
N THR A 531 22.00 -27.94 2.69
CA THR A 531 21.70 -27.82 4.13
C THR A 531 21.81 -26.37 4.64
N ASN A 532 22.41 -25.49 3.84
CA ASN A 532 22.60 -24.10 4.18
C ASN A 532 21.37 -23.26 3.75
N PRO A 533 20.62 -22.64 4.68
CA PRO A 533 19.42 -21.86 4.34
C PRO A 533 19.71 -20.56 3.58
N ARG A 534 20.98 -20.22 3.35
CA ARG A 534 21.42 -19.09 2.53
C ARG A 534 22.04 -19.50 1.19
N SER A 535 22.24 -20.79 0.92
CA SER A 535 22.77 -21.20 -0.38
C SER A 535 21.74 -20.97 -1.49
N VAL A 536 22.23 -20.77 -2.71
CA VAL A 536 21.38 -20.58 -3.90
C VAL A 536 20.54 -21.83 -4.14
N VAL A 537 21.13 -23.04 -4.07
CA VAL A 537 20.37 -24.28 -4.27
C VAL A 537 19.23 -24.44 -3.26
N TYR A 538 19.43 -24.07 -1.99
CA TYR A 538 18.38 -24.12 -0.98
C TYR A 538 17.23 -23.16 -1.32
N GLN A 539 17.54 -21.95 -1.80
CA GLN A 539 16.50 -21.01 -2.21
C GLN A 539 15.69 -21.57 -3.39
N LEU A 540 16.36 -22.16 -4.40
CA LEU A 540 15.70 -22.74 -5.57
C LEU A 540 14.79 -23.92 -5.18
N ASP A 541 15.24 -24.78 -4.26
CA ASP A 541 14.45 -25.91 -3.77
C ASP A 541 13.17 -25.43 -3.06
N ARG A 542 13.28 -24.41 -2.20
CA ARG A 542 12.11 -23.80 -1.55
C ARG A 542 11.17 -23.12 -2.52
N LEU A 543 11.69 -22.42 -3.53
CA LEU A 543 10.86 -21.86 -4.61
C LEU A 543 10.07 -22.96 -5.34
N GLN A 544 10.71 -24.11 -5.62
CA GLN A 544 10.04 -25.25 -6.27
C GLN A 544 8.95 -25.86 -5.38
N GLU A 545 9.18 -25.95 -4.07
CA GLU A 545 8.18 -26.44 -3.11
C GLU A 545 6.97 -25.50 -3.02
N HIS A 546 7.19 -24.19 -3.04
CA HIS A 546 6.12 -23.20 -2.95
C HIS A 546 5.28 -23.15 -4.23
N LEU A 547 5.91 -23.20 -5.41
CA LEU A 547 5.20 -23.25 -6.70
C LEU A 547 4.23 -24.43 -6.80
N LYS A 548 4.60 -25.59 -6.27
CA LYS A 548 3.76 -26.80 -6.28
C LYS A 548 2.48 -26.64 -5.47
N GLN A 549 2.47 -25.71 -4.51
CA GLN A 549 1.34 -25.45 -3.60
C GLN A 549 0.43 -24.32 -4.10
N LEU A 550 0.89 -23.49 -5.04
CA LEU A 550 0.05 -22.46 -5.64
C LEU A 550 -1.08 -23.08 -6.49
N PRO A 551 -2.25 -22.44 -6.58
CA PRO A 551 -3.35 -22.92 -7.40
C PRO A 551 -2.96 -22.91 -8.88
N GLN A 552 -3.20 -24.02 -9.60
CA GLN A 552 -2.80 -24.15 -11.02
C GLN A 552 -4.02 -24.47 -11.91
N GLU A 553 -4.18 -23.73 -13.01
CA GLU A 553 -5.09 -24.09 -14.11
C GLU A 553 -4.44 -25.19 -14.97
N ARG A 554 -4.60 -26.46 -14.59
CA ARG A 554 -3.88 -27.59 -15.24
C ARG A 554 -4.63 -28.22 -16.41
N LEU A 555 -3.92 -28.36 -17.53
CA LEU A 555 -3.92 -29.59 -18.32
C LEU A 555 -2.88 -30.54 -17.68
N ALA A 556 -3.33 -31.68 -17.15
CA ALA A 556 -2.64 -32.53 -16.16
C ALA A 556 -1.24 -33.10 -16.51
N TYR A 557 -0.63 -32.75 -17.64
CA TYR A 557 0.58 -33.41 -18.16
C TYR A 557 1.75 -32.48 -18.51
N ARG A 558 1.65 -31.16 -18.31
CA ARG A 558 2.74 -30.21 -18.64
C ARG A 558 3.05 -29.28 -17.47
N LEU A 559 4.35 -29.02 -17.26
CA LEU A 559 4.84 -28.02 -16.31
C LEU A 559 4.53 -26.60 -16.81
N GLY A 560 4.25 -25.69 -15.87
CA GLY A 560 4.12 -24.25 -16.14
C GLY A 560 5.39 -23.64 -16.72
N ARG A 561 5.33 -22.39 -17.19
CA ARG A 561 6.54 -21.70 -17.68
C ARG A 561 7.52 -21.45 -16.53
N GLU A 562 7.00 -20.95 -15.42
CA GLU A 562 7.69 -20.69 -14.17
C GLU A 562 8.34 -21.95 -13.58
N GLU A 563 7.65 -23.10 -13.61
CA GLU A 563 8.18 -24.38 -13.13
C GLU A 563 9.31 -24.89 -14.01
N ARG A 564 9.21 -24.73 -15.34
CA ARG A 564 10.26 -25.14 -16.29
C ARG A 564 11.53 -24.32 -16.11
N LEU A 565 11.40 -23.00 -16.03
CA LEU A 565 12.54 -22.08 -15.83
C LEU A 565 13.26 -22.39 -14.51
N LEU A 566 12.51 -22.65 -13.44
CA LEU A 566 13.09 -22.97 -12.14
C LEU A 566 13.72 -24.38 -12.11
N LEU A 567 13.15 -25.35 -12.84
CA LEU A 567 13.75 -26.67 -13.00
C LEU A 567 15.06 -26.60 -13.78
N GLU A 568 15.11 -25.79 -14.84
CA GLU A 568 16.30 -25.52 -15.63
C GLU A 568 17.41 -24.90 -14.77
N ALA A 569 17.11 -23.81 -14.05
CA ALA A 569 18.05 -23.17 -13.15
C ALA A 569 18.59 -24.12 -12.06
N SER A 570 17.71 -24.92 -11.45
CA SER A 570 18.13 -25.91 -10.43
C SER A 570 19.00 -27.01 -11.02
N THR A 571 18.71 -27.45 -12.25
CA THR A 571 19.47 -28.49 -12.93
C THR A 571 20.86 -27.99 -13.33
N GLU A 572 20.94 -26.80 -13.94
CA GLU A 572 22.21 -26.16 -14.29
C GLU A 572 23.11 -26.00 -13.06
N LEU A 573 22.57 -25.45 -11.97
CA LEU A 573 23.31 -25.27 -10.74
C LEU A 573 23.83 -26.61 -10.19
N ARG A 574 23.01 -27.67 -10.17
CA ARG A 574 23.40 -28.99 -9.64
C ARG A 574 24.39 -29.75 -10.52
N LEU A 575 24.44 -29.44 -11.82
CA LEU A 575 25.40 -30.04 -12.76
C LEU A 575 26.73 -29.30 -12.79
N SER A 576 26.81 -28.11 -12.16
CA SER A 576 28.03 -27.31 -12.11
C SER A 576 29.13 -27.96 -11.26
N ASP A 577 30.38 -27.81 -11.71
CA ASP A 577 31.57 -28.23 -10.95
C ASP A 577 32.26 -27.00 -10.36
N THR A 578 32.26 -26.89 -9.03
CA THR A 578 32.90 -25.76 -8.33
C THR A 578 34.40 -25.66 -8.58
N GLY A 579 35.05 -26.77 -8.93
CA GLY A 579 36.45 -26.79 -9.37
C GLY A 579 36.65 -26.01 -10.66
N GLU A 580 35.82 -26.26 -11.68
CA GLU A 580 35.85 -25.53 -12.95
C GLU A 580 35.47 -24.05 -12.75
N LEU A 581 34.43 -23.77 -11.96
CA LEU A 581 33.98 -22.42 -11.67
C LEU A 581 35.04 -21.58 -10.91
N SER A 582 35.93 -22.24 -10.17
CA SER A 582 36.97 -21.55 -9.40
C SER A 582 38.20 -21.14 -10.23
N GLN A 583 38.34 -21.66 -11.45
CA GLN A 583 39.48 -21.42 -12.32
C GLN A 583 39.35 -20.10 -13.09
N SER A 584 40.44 -19.33 -13.13
CA SER A 584 40.54 -18.14 -13.97
C SER A 584 40.73 -18.52 -15.44
N SER A 585 40.09 -17.77 -16.33
CA SER A 585 40.30 -17.93 -17.77
C SER A 585 41.62 -17.24 -18.20
N PRO A 586 42.42 -17.86 -19.09
CA PRO A 586 43.72 -17.31 -19.47
C PRO A 586 43.60 -15.91 -20.09
N GLY A 587 44.18 -14.90 -19.43
CA GLY A 587 44.32 -13.54 -19.97
C GLY A 587 43.15 -12.58 -19.70
N SER A 588 42.03 -13.03 -19.14
CA SER A 588 40.91 -12.13 -18.78
C SER A 588 40.93 -11.67 -17.32
N GLY A 589 41.70 -12.34 -16.44
CA GLY A 589 41.75 -12.01 -15.01
C GLY A 589 40.41 -12.21 -14.30
N ARG A 590 39.50 -12.98 -14.91
CA ARG A 590 38.16 -13.30 -14.38
C ARG A 590 37.87 -14.78 -14.51
N ARG A 591 36.96 -15.26 -13.68
CA ARG A 591 36.39 -16.61 -13.71
C ARG A 591 35.18 -16.63 -14.65
N GLU A 592 35.43 -16.60 -15.95
CA GLU A 592 34.37 -16.57 -16.99
C GLU A 592 33.32 -17.70 -16.86
N PRO A 593 33.68 -18.96 -16.50
CA PRO A 593 32.68 -20.01 -16.29
C PRO A 593 31.70 -19.66 -15.15
N LEU A 594 32.20 -19.05 -14.07
CA LEU A 594 31.38 -18.57 -12.96
C LEU A 594 30.49 -17.41 -13.39
N ASP A 595 31.07 -16.38 -14.02
CA ASP A 595 30.32 -15.21 -14.47
C ASP A 595 29.21 -15.61 -15.46
N GLY A 596 29.50 -16.50 -16.41
CA GLY A 596 28.53 -16.99 -17.40
C GLY A 596 27.37 -17.76 -16.77
N MET A 597 27.66 -18.69 -15.85
CA MET A 597 26.63 -19.43 -15.13
C MET A 597 25.77 -18.51 -14.27
N LEU A 598 26.38 -17.59 -13.50
CA LEU A 598 25.64 -16.66 -12.65
C LEU A 598 24.73 -15.74 -13.47
N ALA A 599 25.21 -15.25 -14.64
CA ALA A 599 24.42 -14.42 -15.53
C ALA A 599 23.21 -15.18 -16.11
N HIS A 600 23.41 -16.43 -16.54
CA HIS A 600 22.32 -17.25 -17.07
C HIS A 600 21.29 -17.61 -15.99
N LEU A 601 21.74 -18.02 -14.80
CA LEU A 601 20.84 -18.26 -13.65
C LEU A 601 20.06 -17.00 -13.26
N ALA A 602 20.69 -15.82 -13.26
CA ALA A 602 20.00 -14.56 -12.99
C ALA A 602 18.91 -14.29 -14.03
N GLN A 603 19.19 -14.50 -15.32
CA GLN A 603 18.21 -14.36 -16.39
C GLN A 603 17.03 -15.33 -16.23
N LEU A 604 17.28 -16.61 -15.94
CA LEU A 604 16.23 -17.61 -15.72
C LEU A 604 15.31 -17.22 -14.55
N LEU A 605 15.88 -16.70 -13.47
CA LEU A 605 15.12 -16.22 -12.31
C LEU A 605 14.30 -14.96 -12.62
N ASP A 606 14.82 -14.03 -13.42
CA ASP A 606 14.07 -12.85 -13.86
C ASP A 606 12.91 -13.23 -14.78
N GLU A 607 13.13 -14.13 -15.75
CA GLU A 607 12.07 -14.65 -16.61
C GLU A 607 11.01 -15.42 -15.82
N MET A 608 11.41 -16.15 -14.78
CA MET A 608 10.51 -16.86 -13.88
C MET A 608 9.65 -15.88 -13.07
N ALA A 609 10.25 -14.80 -12.56
CA ALA A 609 9.53 -13.74 -11.87
C ALA A 609 8.50 -13.04 -12.79
N GLN A 610 8.88 -12.79 -14.05
CA GLN A 610 7.95 -12.24 -15.05
C GLN A 610 6.80 -13.22 -15.35
N ALA A 611 7.10 -14.53 -15.47
CA ALA A 611 6.08 -15.55 -15.67
C ALA A 611 5.10 -15.63 -14.49
N LEU A 612 5.59 -15.50 -13.24
CA LEU A 612 4.74 -15.40 -12.06
C LEU A 612 3.79 -14.20 -12.14
N THR A 613 4.31 -13.02 -12.47
CA THR A 613 3.51 -11.80 -12.60
C THR A 613 2.39 -11.96 -13.64
N LEU A 614 2.69 -12.57 -14.78
CA LEU A 614 1.70 -12.79 -15.83
C LEU A 614 0.64 -13.82 -15.45
N ASN A 615 1.02 -14.91 -14.76
CA ASN A 615 0.10 -16.00 -14.47
C ASN A 615 -0.75 -15.76 -13.21
N TYR A 616 -0.22 -15.07 -12.21
CA TYR A 616 -0.86 -14.97 -10.89
C TYR A 616 -1.29 -13.54 -10.52
N PHE A 617 -0.58 -12.51 -10.99
CA PHE A 617 -0.85 -11.12 -10.60
C PHE A 617 -1.68 -10.37 -11.65
N SER A 618 -1.42 -10.61 -12.92
CA SER A 618 -2.12 -9.96 -14.02
C SER A 618 -3.24 -10.83 -14.60
N HIS A 619 -4.49 -10.55 -14.21
CA HIS A 619 -5.67 -11.03 -14.95
C HIS A 619 -6.09 -10.08 -16.09
N ALA A 620 -5.20 -9.17 -16.49
CA ALA A 620 -5.47 -8.20 -17.53
C ALA A 620 -5.30 -8.83 -18.91
N GLN A 621 -6.42 -9.11 -19.59
CA GLN A 621 -6.48 -8.61 -20.96
C GLN A 621 -6.43 -7.09 -20.84
N VAL A 622 -5.36 -6.49 -21.36
CA VAL A 622 -5.17 -5.05 -21.41
C VAL A 622 -6.45 -4.43 -21.98
N PRO A 623 -7.13 -3.50 -21.28
CA PRO A 623 -8.27 -2.81 -21.85
C PRO A 623 -7.82 -2.08 -23.11
N HIS A 624 -8.23 -2.56 -24.28
CA HIS A 624 -8.01 -1.84 -25.51
C HIS A 624 -8.92 -0.60 -25.52
N ARG A 625 -8.30 0.58 -25.45
CA ARG A 625 -8.98 1.83 -25.83
C ARG A 625 -9.35 1.72 -27.31
N LEU A 626 -10.64 1.62 -27.61
CA LEU A 626 -11.17 1.62 -28.98
C LEU A 626 -11.10 3.00 -29.65
N VAL A 627 -10.64 4.04 -28.95
CA VAL A 627 -10.45 5.38 -29.51
C VAL A 627 -9.06 5.88 -29.13
N SER A 628 -8.18 6.01 -30.12
CA SER A 628 -6.94 6.78 -29.99
C SER A 628 -7.30 8.26 -29.93
N ALA A 629 -6.84 8.96 -28.90
CA ALA A 629 -6.82 10.42 -28.88
C ALA A 629 -5.80 10.91 -29.92
N ALA A 630 -6.23 10.94 -31.18
CA ALA A 630 -5.54 11.54 -32.30
C ALA A 630 -6.57 12.38 -33.07
N GLN A 631 -7.03 13.46 -32.45
CA GLN A 631 -7.70 14.61 -33.07
C GLN A 631 -7.93 15.69 -31.99
N ALA A 632 -6.84 16.20 -31.42
CA ALA A 632 -6.85 17.41 -30.60
C ALA A 632 -5.66 18.34 -30.93
N ASP A 633 -5.05 18.19 -32.12
CA ASP A 633 -4.10 19.15 -32.68
C ASP A 633 -4.78 19.89 -33.82
N GLY A 634 -5.47 20.97 -33.49
CA GLY A 634 -6.24 21.75 -34.46
C GLY A 634 -6.88 23.01 -33.91
N LEU A 635 -6.35 23.61 -32.84
CA LEU A 635 -6.76 24.93 -32.37
C LEU A 635 -5.51 25.80 -32.16
N PRO A 636 -5.28 26.83 -33.00
CA PRO A 636 -4.09 27.66 -32.91
C PRO A 636 -4.16 28.58 -31.67
N ALA A 637 -3.01 28.74 -31.02
CA ALA A 637 -2.78 29.67 -29.93
C ALA A 637 -3.10 31.11 -30.36
N ALA A 638 -4.06 31.75 -29.70
CA ALA A 638 -4.35 33.16 -29.89
C ALA A 638 -3.38 34.01 -29.04
N THR A 639 -2.39 34.58 -29.72
CA THR A 639 -1.52 35.65 -29.24
C THR A 639 -2.29 36.99 -29.20
N ASN A 640 -1.93 37.81 -28.21
CA ASN A 640 -2.37 39.20 -28.05
C ASN A 640 -2.20 40.02 -29.34
N GLY A 641 -3.25 40.73 -29.76
CA GLY A 641 -3.19 41.69 -30.87
C GLY A 641 -4.47 42.52 -31.06
N ALA A 642 -4.43 43.73 -30.49
CA ALA A 642 -5.12 44.98 -30.86
C ALA A 642 -6.49 44.96 -31.60
N LEU A 643 -7.46 45.61 -30.95
CA LEU A 643 -8.70 46.17 -31.49
C LEU A 643 -8.52 47.00 -32.77
N LYS A 644 -9.35 46.77 -33.80
CA LYS A 644 -10.06 47.79 -34.64
C LYS A 644 -11.01 47.13 -35.67
N PRO A 645 -11.98 47.86 -36.28
CA PRO A 645 -13.41 47.60 -36.13
C PRO A 645 -14.10 47.01 -37.37
N ILE A 646 -15.34 46.58 -37.13
CA ILE A 646 -16.35 46.06 -38.06
C ILE A 646 -16.76 47.12 -39.09
N GLU A 647 -16.88 46.71 -40.36
CA GLU A 647 -17.76 47.37 -41.35
C GLU A 647 -18.80 46.38 -41.91
N PRO A 648 -19.98 46.88 -42.33
CA PRO A 648 -21.22 46.09 -42.44
C PRO A 648 -21.62 45.78 -43.89
N GLY A 649 -22.24 44.62 -44.15
CA GLY A 649 -22.82 44.32 -45.46
C GLY A 649 -23.48 42.96 -45.61
N GLU A 650 -24.81 42.94 -45.42
CA GLU A 650 -25.84 42.10 -46.08
C GLU A 650 -25.74 40.57 -45.93
N ILE A 651 -26.46 39.94 -45.00
CA ILE A 651 -27.91 39.62 -45.06
C ILE A 651 -28.33 38.92 -46.36
N SER A 652 -28.42 37.59 -46.28
CA SER A 652 -29.55 36.80 -46.78
C SER A 652 -29.72 35.57 -45.91
#